data_AF-H6MU24-F1
#
_entry.id   AF-H6MU24-F1
#
_cell.length_a   1.000
_cell.length_b   1.000
_cell.length_c   1.000
_cell.angle_alpha   90.00
_cell.angle_beta   90.00
_cell.angle_gamma   90.00
#
_symmetry.space_group_name_H-M   'P 1'
#
loop_
_entity.id
_entity.type
_entity.pdbx_description
1 polymer ?
#
loop_
_entity_poly.entity_id
_entity_poly.type
_entity_poly.pdbx_seq_one_letter_code
_entity_poly.pdbx_strand_id
1 'polypeptide(L)'
;MPAALTVGRAKLVAIITGLLGLFLALATPFMPVNQTTAQITWPQDGQINSVTAPLISYVPIDLDVSVPCSAVGELRGGQSVLLSTTPKGAEKSPERGLFIRMTGAATDPADKQTVEVVNRNVPLVSATVAQIDAQSCRDIVVHADSDEVTAEFVGMTNDKGESLSGTTSDRDLYTSDQRPQVTGLFTDLTGPAASLPGLHAHVTIDSRYTSTPTILKWLVLIVGIVCTLLSLMALAALDSTDERKHRRIFPARWWRLNVRDYVVLIALLVWHFIGPNTSDDGYLMTMARVAQNSEYTANYFRWYGAPEAPFGWYYEAFGLLSHVSVASPWMRLPALLCGVVSWLIISHEVLPRLGRAAITRPSVAWTAAFVFLASWFPFNNGLRPEPIICLGALLTWCSVERSIATGRLLPAALACLFGAFSLAAGPTGLLAVAALIAGARPMILALIKRARVIGNGWRSFLALLAPILAAGTFVIFVVFSNLTLRSFLDSSKMKSALGPSLHWYNEIDRYSSLFAFSADGSIARRFAVLAMILGMVVSAAVLIRKSRIPGTAIGPTRRIVGITFASLVFLMFTPTKWTHHFGVFAGLAAALAAIAAIAASQSAMHSRRNRTLYAALVFFIVGLAFAGPNSYYYSSAWGMPWGVDQPTIVVRLGTLFLAIALLLLLLALWFHFREPFTGTDPDAEPDDQWKAEKHPWYRRTWHSLAGAPLAWVAALVVVFELVTAAFAGIHQSDSYSVPRSNLEALAGKQCGMADKIWVEENPSSYELSPVDKTLTDPLAGPATQPASSTEPATSGFGPDAVPEELDTKTPAGALGVLAGDAAADPDVLIANAGGTGGGEESTPGVNGSHAALPFELDPSKTPVLGSYSKDDQTPAHLTSGWYALPTDYRGRPLVTFSIAGQFDNPQDLVLEYTTGKIGPTTRDADLAATGSVNMIDPGPMPSWRNVRVPTTDLPDNITAVRIVATDDNLASDRYIIVTPPRLPQMRTLQDVVGSTAPVHVDWTSGLVFPCQRPFTHHDGVAELPQWRIEPGADLSAAVSAWQDAFGGGPIGWEQVLLEPTALATYLKGDVGRDWGSLERLVPYDDVTRHAEITTGTATRSGLWAPAPIRH
;
A
#
# COMPACT_ATOMS: atom_id res chain seq x y z
N MET A 1 -36.17 35.41 27.44
CA MET A 1 -35.09 36.28 26.90
C MET A 1 -33.94 36.26 27.90
N PRO A 2 -32.77 35.68 27.58
CA PRO A 2 -31.53 36.03 28.25
C PRO A 2 -30.83 37.17 27.50
N ALA A 3 -30.25 38.07 28.27
CA ALA A 3 -29.72 39.37 27.86
C ALA A 3 -28.75 39.32 26.68
N ALA A 4 -28.96 40.23 25.72
CA ALA A 4 -28.02 40.53 24.65
C ALA A 4 -26.65 40.88 25.26
N LEU A 5 -25.63 40.08 24.95
CA LEU A 5 -24.23 40.48 25.13
C LEU A 5 -24.05 41.86 24.51
N THR A 6 -23.73 42.88 25.31
CA THR A 6 -23.40 44.21 24.76
C THR A 6 -22.27 44.03 23.76
N VAL A 7 -22.36 44.64 22.57
CA VAL A 7 -21.40 44.46 21.46
C VAL A 7 -19.94 44.63 21.93
N GLY A 8 -19.70 45.53 22.90
CA GLY A 8 -18.40 45.71 23.55
C GLY A 8 -17.89 44.46 24.30
N ARG A 9 -18.75 43.75 25.05
CA ARG A 9 -18.39 42.49 25.73
C ARG A 9 -18.10 41.37 24.72
N ALA A 10 -18.93 41.23 23.69
CA ALA A 10 -18.71 40.23 22.64
C ALA A 10 -17.37 40.47 21.90
N LYS A 11 -17.02 41.72 21.61
CA LYS A 11 -15.70 42.07 21.06
C LYS A 11 -14.55 41.69 22.00
N LEU A 12 -14.67 42.03 23.29
CA LEU A 12 -13.62 41.73 24.25
C LEU A 12 -13.39 40.23 24.38
N VAL A 13 -14.47 39.44 24.48
CA VAL A 13 -14.40 37.97 24.52
C VAL A 13 -13.77 37.44 23.24
N ALA A 14 -14.20 37.88 22.06
CA ALA A 14 -13.64 37.42 20.78
C ALA A 14 -12.13 37.70 20.65
N ILE A 15 -11.66 38.86 21.12
CA ILE A 15 -10.23 39.21 21.11
C ILE A 15 -9.46 38.33 22.09
N ILE A 16 -9.87 38.30 23.36
CA ILE A 16 -9.11 37.61 24.42
C ILE A 16 -9.07 36.11 24.14
N THR A 17 -10.23 35.49 23.92
CA THR A 17 -10.32 34.05 23.70
C THR A 17 -9.75 33.64 22.34
N GLY A 18 -9.88 34.48 21.30
CA GLY A 18 -9.28 34.21 19.99
C GLY A 18 -7.74 34.28 20.00
N LEU A 19 -7.17 35.32 20.62
CA LEU A 19 -5.71 35.45 20.73
C LEU A 19 -5.11 34.41 21.67
N LEU A 20 -5.81 34.10 22.78
CA LEU A 20 -5.36 33.04 23.69
C LEU A 20 -5.44 31.66 23.02
N GLY A 21 -6.52 31.37 22.28
CA GLY A 21 -6.63 30.14 21.50
C GLY A 21 -5.51 29.99 20.46
N LEU A 22 -5.22 31.06 19.70
CA LEU A 22 -4.10 31.12 18.76
C LEU A 22 -2.75 30.88 19.45
N PHE A 23 -2.48 31.60 20.54
CA PHE A 23 -1.22 31.48 21.27
C PHE A 23 -1.02 30.06 21.83
N LEU A 24 -2.06 29.49 22.46
CA LEU A 24 -2.00 28.13 23.01
C LEU A 24 -1.84 27.08 21.91
N ALA A 25 -2.46 27.28 20.74
CA ALA A 25 -2.25 26.40 19.58
C ALA A 25 -0.77 26.40 19.17
N LEU A 26 -0.17 27.59 18.98
CA LEU A 26 1.23 27.73 18.60
C LEU A 26 2.20 27.24 19.69
N ALA A 27 1.81 27.29 20.97
CA ALA A 27 2.61 26.80 22.07
C ALA A 27 2.58 25.26 22.20
N THR A 28 1.52 24.60 21.73
CA THR A 28 1.29 23.15 21.90
C THR A 28 2.47 22.27 21.46
N PRO A 29 3.12 22.49 20.29
CA PRO A 29 4.25 21.67 19.83
C PRO A 29 5.49 21.75 20.73
N PHE A 30 5.61 22.81 21.54
CA PHE A 30 6.75 23.06 22.42
C PHE A 30 6.52 22.56 23.85
N MET A 31 5.28 22.19 24.19
CA MET A 31 4.92 21.74 25.53
C MET A 31 5.62 20.42 25.87
N PRO A 32 6.03 20.24 27.13
CA PRO A 32 6.72 19.03 27.55
C PRO A 32 5.82 17.79 27.47
N VAL A 33 6.45 16.65 27.20
CA VAL A 33 5.83 15.32 27.12
C VAL A 33 6.53 14.38 28.10
N ASN A 34 5.82 13.34 28.54
CA ASN A 34 6.41 12.24 29.30
C ASN A 34 6.74 11.12 28.32
N GLN A 35 8.03 10.92 28.06
CA GLN A 35 8.54 9.83 27.24
C GLN A 35 8.66 8.57 28.10
N THR A 36 8.21 7.43 27.57
CA THR A 36 8.56 6.12 28.12
C THR A 36 9.96 5.76 27.63
N THR A 37 10.93 5.67 28.54
CA THR A 37 12.31 5.28 28.20
C THR A 37 12.43 3.76 28.28
N ALA A 38 13.10 3.14 27.31
CA ALA A 38 13.23 1.69 27.25
C ALA A 38 14.70 1.28 27.10
N GLN A 39 15.10 0.25 27.85
CA GLN A 39 16.47 -0.23 27.91
C GLN A 39 16.52 -1.76 27.99
N ILE A 40 17.57 -2.34 27.42
CA ILE A 40 17.89 -3.77 27.55
C ILE A 40 19.18 -3.87 28.35
N THR A 41 19.17 -4.69 29.40
CA THR A 41 20.37 -5.09 30.12
C THR A 41 20.51 -6.60 30.01
N TRP A 42 21.71 -7.07 29.70
CA TRP A 42 22.02 -8.49 29.51
C TRP A 42 23.37 -8.81 30.18
N PRO A 43 23.58 -10.00 30.77
CA PRO A 43 22.68 -11.16 30.85
C PRO A 43 21.41 -10.95 31.71
N GLN A 44 20.36 -11.73 31.42
CA GLN A 44 19.06 -11.67 32.11
C GLN A 44 18.79 -12.94 32.93
N ASP A 45 18.01 -12.83 34.00
CA ASP A 45 17.68 -13.95 34.91
C ASP A 45 18.89 -14.74 35.46
N GLY A 46 20.06 -14.08 35.53
CA GLY A 46 21.30 -14.70 35.98
C GLY A 46 21.83 -15.81 35.06
N GLN A 47 21.39 -15.86 33.81
CA GLN A 47 21.80 -16.86 32.81
C GLN A 47 22.32 -16.21 31.54
N ILE A 48 23.36 -16.79 30.95
CA ILE A 48 23.92 -16.41 29.66
C ILE A 48 23.16 -17.20 28.60
N ASN A 49 22.24 -16.53 27.90
CA ASN A 49 21.51 -17.07 26.76
C ASN A 49 21.22 -15.94 25.77
N SER A 50 21.05 -16.30 24.51
CA SER A 50 20.58 -15.37 23.48
C SER A 50 19.16 -14.88 23.75
N VAL A 51 18.89 -13.62 23.43
CA VAL A 51 17.57 -12.98 23.55
C VAL A 51 17.24 -12.16 22.29
N THR A 52 15.97 -12.12 21.91
CA THR A 52 15.46 -11.35 20.77
C THR A 52 14.81 -10.04 21.21
N ALA A 53 15.09 -8.97 20.48
CA ALA A 53 14.50 -7.65 20.64
C ALA A 53 14.65 -6.85 19.32
N PRO A 54 13.86 -7.17 18.28
CA PRO A 54 13.92 -6.46 17.01
C PRO A 54 13.55 -4.98 17.18
N LEU A 55 14.53 -4.09 17.05
CA LEU A 55 14.29 -2.66 17.14
C LEU A 55 13.69 -2.14 15.83
N ILE A 56 12.57 -1.43 15.89
CA ILE A 56 11.95 -0.85 14.69
C ILE A 56 12.82 0.25 14.09
N SER A 57 13.52 0.99 14.94
CA SER A 57 14.48 2.01 14.51
C SER A 57 15.77 1.42 13.92
N TYR A 58 15.89 0.08 13.90
CA TYR A 58 17.07 -0.74 13.61
C TYR A 58 18.21 -0.54 14.61
N VAL A 59 18.58 0.70 14.89
CA VAL A 59 19.68 1.05 15.79
C VAL A 59 19.18 1.62 17.11
N PRO A 60 19.92 1.41 18.22
CA PRO A 60 19.63 2.04 19.51
C PRO A 60 20.11 3.50 19.55
N ILE A 61 19.79 4.22 20.62
CA ILE A 61 20.40 5.52 20.93
C ILE A 61 21.90 5.31 21.18
N ASP A 62 22.21 4.39 22.08
CA ASP A 62 23.56 3.97 22.48
C ASP A 62 23.59 2.48 22.82
N LEU A 63 24.77 1.88 22.69
CA LEU A 63 25.08 0.49 23.04
C LEU A 63 26.43 0.45 23.75
N ASP A 64 26.43 -0.13 24.95
CA ASP A 64 27.62 -0.40 25.76
C ASP A 64 27.77 -1.91 25.97
N VAL A 65 28.93 -2.46 25.62
CA VAL A 65 29.24 -3.88 25.79
C VAL A 65 30.56 -4.03 26.53
N SER A 66 30.60 -4.96 27.48
CA SER A 66 31.81 -5.43 28.14
C SER A 66 31.79 -6.96 28.18
N VAL A 67 32.79 -7.58 27.55
CA VAL A 67 33.00 -9.03 27.54
C VAL A 67 34.34 -9.32 28.21
N PRO A 68 34.39 -10.04 29.34
CA PRO A 68 35.66 -10.36 29.98
C PRO A 68 36.48 -11.26 29.06
N CYS A 69 37.78 -11.00 28.93
CA CYS A 69 38.66 -11.76 28.03
C CYS A 69 38.76 -13.25 28.42
N SER A 70 38.41 -13.62 29.66
CA SER A 70 38.26 -15.01 30.08
C SER A 70 37.15 -15.77 29.35
N ALA A 71 36.14 -15.08 28.80
CA ALA A 71 35.06 -15.70 28.05
C ALA A 71 35.54 -16.36 26.73
N VAL A 72 36.69 -15.93 26.21
CA VAL A 72 37.31 -16.52 25.01
C VAL A 72 37.58 -18.02 25.22
N GLY A 73 37.98 -18.42 26.43
CA GLY A 73 38.26 -19.81 26.77
C GLY A 73 37.02 -20.69 26.96
N GLU A 74 35.81 -20.11 27.00
CA GLU A 74 34.56 -20.86 27.21
C GLU A 74 33.91 -21.33 25.89
N LEU A 75 34.35 -20.81 24.73
CA LEU A 75 33.90 -21.26 23.42
C LEU A 75 34.40 -22.69 23.14
N ARG A 76 33.49 -23.59 22.77
CA ARG A 76 33.77 -25.01 22.44
C ARG A 76 33.58 -25.28 20.96
N GLY A 77 34.14 -26.39 20.45
CA GLY A 77 34.19 -26.72 19.01
C GLY A 77 32.89 -26.43 18.25
N GLY A 78 32.99 -25.55 17.23
CA GLY A 78 31.87 -25.06 16.41
C GLY A 78 31.26 -23.73 16.86
N GLN A 79 31.55 -23.28 18.08
CA GLN A 79 31.16 -21.97 18.60
C GLN A 79 32.18 -20.90 18.21
N SER A 80 31.70 -19.72 17.85
CA SER A 80 32.54 -18.63 17.36
C SER A 80 32.12 -17.25 17.87
N VAL A 81 30.90 -17.10 18.42
CA VAL A 81 30.36 -15.79 18.81
C VAL A 81 30.35 -15.64 20.33
N LEU A 82 31.11 -14.65 20.83
CA LEU A 82 31.05 -14.22 22.23
C LEU A 82 29.82 -13.37 22.49
N LEU A 83 29.58 -12.40 21.61
CA LEU A 83 28.36 -11.59 21.59
C LEU A 83 28.14 -11.03 20.18
N SER A 84 26.91 -11.02 19.70
CA SER A 84 26.50 -10.27 18.52
C SER A 84 25.13 -9.62 18.69
N THR A 85 24.86 -8.56 17.91
CA THR A 85 23.57 -7.85 17.93
C THR A 85 22.56 -8.38 16.90
N THR A 86 23.02 -9.27 16.02
CA THR A 86 22.24 -10.04 15.05
C THR A 86 22.68 -11.51 15.08
N PRO A 87 21.81 -12.48 14.78
CA PRO A 87 22.16 -13.90 14.80
C PRO A 87 23.17 -14.22 13.71
N LYS A 88 24.02 -15.23 13.93
CA LYS A 88 25.13 -15.55 13.01
C LYS A 88 24.68 -16.35 11.79
N GLY A 89 23.52 -17.02 11.85
CA GLY A 89 22.99 -17.85 10.77
C GLY A 89 22.48 -17.07 9.55
N ALA A 90 22.13 -15.79 9.70
CA ALA A 90 21.65 -14.98 8.58
C ALA A 90 22.83 -14.39 7.77
N GLU A 91 22.80 -14.54 6.46
CA GLU A 91 23.85 -14.08 5.53
C GLU A 91 24.16 -12.58 5.69
N LYS A 92 23.11 -11.75 5.78
CA LYS A 92 23.23 -10.28 5.88
C LYS A 92 23.57 -9.77 7.29
N SER A 93 23.75 -10.66 8.27
CA SER A 93 24.00 -10.24 9.65
C SER A 93 25.32 -9.46 9.84
N PRO A 94 26.48 -9.91 9.33
CA PRO A 94 27.74 -9.17 9.47
C PRO A 94 27.71 -7.76 8.85
N GLU A 95 26.92 -7.56 7.79
CA GLU A 95 26.73 -6.26 7.13
C GLU A 95 25.95 -5.23 7.96
N ARG A 96 25.11 -5.71 8.89
CA ARG A 96 24.15 -4.87 9.61
C ARG A 96 24.45 -4.75 11.11
N GLY A 97 24.92 -5.83 11.74
CA GLY A 97 25.14 -5.91 13.18
C GLY A 97 26.57 -5.66 13.65
N LEU A 98 26.77 -5.82 14.96
CA LEU A 98 28.05 -5.90 15.65
C LEU A 98 28.34 -7.36 16.01
N PHE A 99 29.58 -7.79 15.84
CA PHE A 99 30.08 -9.12 16.19
C PHE A 99 31.36 -9.01 17.01
N ILE A 100 31.37 -9.62 18.18
CA ILE A 100 32.57 -9.99 18.93
C ILE A 100 32.73 -11.49 18.74
N ARG A 101 33.65 -11.88 17.86
CA ARG A 101 33.76 -13.27 17.40
C ARG A 101 35.20 -13.75 17.36
N MET A 102 35.36 -15.06 17.44
CA MET A 102 36.60 -15.77 17.22
C MET A 102 36.62 -16.32 15.79
N THR A 103 37.74 -16.10 15.10
CA THR A 103 38.03 -16.63 13.76
C THR A 103 39.26 -17.54 13.81
N GLY A 104 39.34 -18.47 12.85
CA GLY A 104 40.30 -19.58 12.84
C GLY A 104 39.64 -20.91 13.22
N ALA A 105 40.24 -22.03 12.82
CA ALA A 105 39.72 -23.35 13.17
C ALA A 105 39.95 -23.64 14.65
N ALA A 106 39.05 -24.39 15.28
CA ALA A 106 39.24 -24.83 16.67
C ALA A 106 40.52 -25.69 16.86
N THR A 107 41.04 -26.28 15.78
CA THR A 107 42.30 -27.04 15.74
C THR A 107 43.53 -26.18 15.50
N ASP A 108 43.34 -24.91 15.12
CA ASP A 108 44.47 -24.01 14.88
C ASP A 108 45.16 -23.65 16.20
N PRO A 109 46.49 -23.47 16.19
CA PRO A 109 47.20 -23.00 17.37
C PRO A 109 46.76 -21.57 17.74
N ALA A 110 46.92 -21.21 19.03
CA ALA A 110 46.41 -19.96 19.61
C ALA A 110 46.94 -18.67 18.94
N ASP A 111 48.05 -18.76 18.20
CA ASP A 111 48.62 -17.67 17.40
C ASP A 111 47.88 -17.44 16.07
N LYS A 112 47.07 -18.40 15.63
CA LYS A 112 46.25 -18.35 14.41
C LYS A 112 44.75 -18.20 14.69
N GLN A 113 44.33 -18.36 15.95
CA GLN A 113 42.98 -18.01 16.39
C GLN A 113 42.94 -16.53 16.77
N THR A 114 42.00 -15.79 16.18
CA THR A 114 41.90 -14.33 16.34
C THR A 114 40.54 -13.96 16.88
N VAL A 115 40.50 -13.15 17.93
CA VAL A 115 39.28 -12.49 18.39
C VAL A 115 39.21 -11.13 17.73
N GLU A 116 38.10 -10.85 17.06
CA GLU A 116 37.86 -9.59 16.36
C GLU A 116 36.52 -8.98 16.77
N VAL A 117 36.50 -7.65 16.80
CA VAL A 117 35.28 -6.85 16.91
C VAL A 117 34.98 -6.26 15.54
N VAL A 118 33.88 -6.69 14.93
CA VAL A 118 33.45 -6.28 13.60
C VAL A 118 32.11 -5.56 13.72
N ASN A 119 32.00 -4.39 13.12
CA ASN A 119 30.77 -3.63 13.07
C ASN A 119 30.42 -3.34 11.61
N ARG A 120 29.28 -3.84 11.12
CA ARG A 120 28.79 -3.60 9.75
C ARG A 120 29.83 -3.89 8.66
N ASN A 121 30.42 -5.09 8.71
CA ASN A 121 31.56 -5.55 7.89
C ASN A 121 32.88 -4.78 8.04
N VAL A 122 32.99 -3.90 9.04
CA VAL A 122 34.19 -3.14 9.32
C VAL A 122 34.89 -3.72 10.56
N PRO A 123 36.03 -4.42 10.43
CA PRO A 123 36.79 -4.87 11.60
C PRO A 123 37.41 -3.65 12.30
N LEU A 124 37.06 -3.43 13.56
CA LEU A 124 37.51 -2.29 14.36
C LEU A 124 38.86 -2.59 15.01
N VAL A 125 38.94 -3.70 15.73
CA VAL A 125 40.11 -4.14 16.47
C VAL A 125 40.14 -5.67 16.53
N SER A 126 41.34 -6.25 16.54
CA SER A 126 41.55 -7.69 16.59
C SER A 126 42.81 -8.04 17.38
N ALA A 127 42.80 -9.18 18.08
CA ALA A 127 43.95 -9.73 18.80
C ALA A 127 43.95 -11.26 18.69
N THR A 128 45.13 -11.87 18.60
CA THR A 128 45.24 -13.34 18.64
C THR A 128 45.05 -13.86 20.06
N VAL A 129 44.56 -15.09 20.21
CA VAL A 129 44.39 -15.71 21.54
C VAL A 129 45.73 -15.73 22.30
N ALA A 130 46.83 -16.01 21.60
CA ALA A 130 48.18 -15.95 22.18
C ALA A 130 48.56 -14.54 22.70
N GLN A 131 48.14 -13.46 22.02
CA GLN A 131 48.38 -12.08 22.47
C GLN A 131 47.52 -11.72 23.68
N ILE A 132 46.25 -12.15 23.69
CA ILE A 132 45.31 -11.95 24.80
C ILE A 132 45.87 -12.57 26.09
N ASP A 133 46.39 -13.80 26.00
CA ASP A 133 47.03 -14.49 27.11
C ASP A 133 48.34 -13.82 27.56
N ALA A 134 49.18 -13.41 26.60
CA ALA A 134 50.49 -12.84 26.88
C ALA A 134 50.42 -11.45 27.54
N GLN A 135 49.45 -10.62 27.14
CA GLN A 135 49.31 -9.24 27.64
C GLN A 135 48.30 -9.11 28.80
N SER A 136 47.75 -10.24 29.27
CA SER A 136 46.76 -10.26 30.37
C SER A 136 45.57 -9.33 30.11
N CYS A 137 44.92 -9.50 28.95
CA CYS A 137 43.70 -8.76 28.62
C CYS A 137 42.65 -8.91 29.74
N ARG A 138 42.01 -7.79 30.10
CA ARG A 138 40.93 -7.79 31.11
C ARG A 138 39.58 -7.96 30.45
N ASP A 139 39.21 -7.01 29.58
CA ASP A 139 37.87 -6.88 29.02
C ASP A 139 37.96 -6.43 27.56
N ILE A 140 37.01 -6.87 26.75
CA ILE A 140 36.71 -6.33 25.43
C ILE A 140 35.54 -5.38 25.62
N VAL A 141 35.80 -4.08 25.48
CA VAL A 141 34.80 -3.03 25.68
C VAL A 141 34.42 -2.45 24.33
N VAL A 142 33.12 -2.32 24.07
CA VAL A 142 32.57 -1.67 22.87
C VAL A 142 31.60 -0.59 23.30
N HIS A 143 31.76 0.61 22.75
CA HIS A 143 30.81 1.71 22.89
C HIS A 143 30.35 2.14 21.50
N ALA A 144 29.05 2.24 21.28
CA ALA A 144 28.46 2.66 20.02
C ALA A 144 27.40 3.73 20.25
N ASP A 145 27.64 4.93 19.75
CA ASP A 145 26.68 6.03 19.71
C ASP A 145 26.60 6.63 18.29
N SER A 146 25.87 7.74 18.13
CA SER A 146 25.69 8.36 16.80
C SER A 146 26.94 9.01 16.22
N ASP A 147 27.94 9.28 17.06
CA ASP A 147 29.16 10.00 16.68
C ASP A 147 30.25 9.00 16.29
N GLU A 148 30.42 7.91 17.04
CA GLU A 148 31.35 6.83 16.69
C GLU A 148 31.02 5.47 17.32
N VAL A 149 31.64 4.42 16.75
CA VAL A 149 31.71 3.09 17.37
C VAL A 149 33.15 2.78 17.69
N THR A 150 33.45 2.58 18.98
CA THR A 150 34.78 2.28 19.50
C THR A 150 34.83 0.88 20.10
N ALA A 151 35.98 0.23 19.97
CA ALA A 151 36.24 -1.06 20.58
C ALA A 151 37.68 -1.11 21.13
N GLU A 152 37.87 -1.64 22.33
CA GLU A 152 39.17 -1.71 23.02
C GLU A 152 39.37 -3.07 23.69
N PHE A 153 40.57 -3.65 23.54
CA PHE A 153 41.06 -4.73 24.39
C PHE A 153 41.78 -4.14 25.61
N VAL A 154 41.06 -4.00 26.71
CA VAL A 154 41.53 -3.30 27.91
C VAL A 154 42.74 -4.00 28.53
N GLY A 155 43.83 -3.26 28.66
CA GLY A 155 45.10 -3.76 29.19
C GLY A 155 46.10 -4.24 28.14
N MET A 156 45.71 -4.26 26.86
CA MET A 156 46.60 -4.59 25.75
C MET A 156 47.13 -3.33 25.05
N THR A 157 48.31 -3.44 24.47
CA THR A 157 48.94 -2.38 23.66
C THR A 157 49.36 -2.87 22.29
N ASN A 158 49.32 -1.97 21.30
CA ASN A 158 49.83 -2.21 19.95
C ASN A 158 51.37 -2.10 19.89
N ASP A 159 51.96 -2.36 18.72
CA ASP A 159 53.42 -2.28 18.50
C ASP A 159 54.03 -0.88 18.75
N LYS A 160 53.19 0.17 18.80
CA LYS A 160 53.59 1.55 19.09
C LYS A 160 53.48 1.90 20.58
N GLY A 161 53.01 0.98 21.42
CA GLY A 161 52.79 1.19 22.85
C GLY A 161 51.51 1.97 23.19
N GLU A 162 50.60 2.14 22.24
CA GLU A 162 49.28 2.75 22.44
C GLU A 162 48.26 1.66 22.83
N SER A 163 47.14 2.04 23.44
CA SER A 163 46.06 1.08 23.76
C SER A 163 45.58 0.36 22.50
N LEU A 164 45.37 -0.95 22.60
CA LEU A 164 44.85 -1.74 21.49
C LEU A 164 43.34 -1.46 21.31
N SER A 165 43.04 -0.43 20.54
CA SER A 165 41.69 0.07 20.29
C SER A 165 41.48 0.42 18.82
N GLY A 166 40.21 0.50 18.40
CA GLY A 166 39.81 0.93 17.08
C GLY A 166 38.51 1.72 17.12
N THR A 167 38.36 2.68 16.20
CA THR A 167 37.16 3.51 16.05
C THR A 167 36.72 3.59 14.59
N THR A 168 35.44 3.86 14.38
CA THR A 168 34.89 4.23 13.06
C THR A 168 35.16 5.69 12.69
N SER A 169 35.42 6.59 13.64
CA SER A 169 35.60 8.02 13.37
C SER A 169 36.84 8.35 12.53
N ASP A 170 37.90 7.53 12.66
CA ASP A 170 39.13 7.66 11.88
C ASP A 170 39.02 7.13 10.43
N ARG A 171 37.84 6.67 10.01
CA ARG A 171 37.61 6.04 8.71
C ARG A 171 36.74 6.90 7.81
N ASP A 172 37.38 7.76 7.02
CA ASP A 172 36.75 8.69 6.04
C ASP A 172 35.87 8.02 4.96
N LEU A 173 35.86 6.68 4.87
CA LEU A 173 35.15 5.91 3.83
C LEU A 173 33.67 5.64 4.15
N TYR A 174 33.21 5.86 5.39
CA TYR A 174 31.88 5.42 5.82
C TYR A 174 30.93 6.56 6.18
N THR A 175 29.62 6.28 6.24
CA THR A 175 28.61 7.24 6.73
C THR A 175 28.93 7.66 8.16
N SER A 176 28.61 8.90 8.55
CA SER A 176 28.98 9.40 9.89
C SER A 176 28.37 8.58 11.03
N ASP A 177 27.21 7.96 10.83
CA ASP A 177 26.56 7.10 11.82
C ASP A 177 26.75 5.60 11.49
N GLN A 178 27.52 4.92 12.33
CA GLN A 178 27.86 3.49 12.20
C GLN A 178 27.23 2.61 13.27
N ARG A 179 26.21 3.07 14.01
CA ARG A 179 25.58 2.22 15.03
C ARG A 179 25.11 0.88 14.44
N PRO A 180 25.34 -0.24 15.14
CA PRO A 180 24.91 -1.55 14.68
C PRO A 180 23.38 -1.68 14.74
N GLN A 181 22.82 -2.43 13.79
CA GLN A 181 21.46 -2.91 13.91
C GLN A 181 21.38 -3.91 15.07
N VAL A 182 20.34 -3.77 15.88
CA VAL A 182 20.06 -4.64 17.03
C VAL A 182 18.74 -5.35 16.78
N THR A 183 18.82 -6.67 16.58
CA THR A 183 17.65 -7.55 16.58
C THR A 183 17.54 -8.42 17.83
N GLY A 184 18.56 -8.33 18.69
CA GLY A 184 18.69 -9.06 19.93
C GLY A 184 20.12 -8.99 20.44
N LEU A 185 20.43 -9.82 21.43
CA LEU A 185 21.78 -10.07 21.90
C LEU A 185 22.00 -11.58 21.84
N PHE A 186 22.89 -12.02 20.95
CA PHE A 186 23.13 -13.41 20.61
C PHE A 186 24.51 -13.83 21.07
N THR A 187 24.63 -15.06 21.57
CA THR A 187 25.90 -15.62 22.05
C THR A 187 25.90 -17.13 21.90
N ASP A 188 27.08 -17.71 21.67
CA ASP A 188 27.28 -19.15 21.78
C ASP A 188 27.64 -19.58 23.22
N LEU A 189 27.90 -18.62 24.11
CA LEU A 189 28.19 -18.88 25.51
C LEU A 189 26.94 -19.38 26.24
N THR A 190 27.15 -20.27 27.21
CA THR A 190 26.05 -20.83 28.03
C THR A 190 26.47 -20.91 29.50
N GLY A 191 25.49 -20.89 30.39
CA GLY A 191 25.69 -21.11 31.83
C GLY A 191 25.31 -19.91 32.70
N PRO A 192 25.58 -19.98 34.02
CA PRO A 192 25.20 -18.92 34.96
C PRO A 192 26.01 -17.65 34.70
N ALA A 193 25.38 -16.48 34.67
CA ALA A 193 26.06 -15.19 34.49
C ALA A 193 27.18 -14.94 35.54
N ALA A 194 27.05 -15.53 36.72
CA ALA A 194 28.07 -15.47 37.78
C ALA A 194 29.41 -16.16 37.42
N SER A 195 29.47 -17.03 36.41
CA SER A 195 30.72 -17.67 35.96
C SER A 195 31.62 -16.71 35.18
N LEU A 196 31.05 -15.68 34.56
CA LEU A 196 31.77 -14.66 33.79
C LEU A 196 31.48 -13.27 34.37
N PRO A 197 32.03 -12.93 35.56
CA PRO A 197 31.83 -11.62 36.15
C PRO A 197 32.41 -10.54 35.23
N GLY A 198 31.64 -9.49 34.98
CA GLY A 198 32.00 -8.42 34.05
C GLY A 198 31.32 -8.53 32.68
N LEU A 199 30.75 -9.70 32.33
CA LEU A 199 29.96 -9.85 31.11
C LEU A 199 28.67 -9.01 31.22
N HIS A 200 28.56 -7.97 30.41
CA HIS A 200 27.45 -7.04 30.44
C HIS A 200 27.23 -6.38 29.08
N ALA A 201 25.97 -6.23 28.68
CA ALA A 201 25.56 -5.40 27.56
C ALA A 201 24.37 -4.52 27.98
N HIS A 202 24.43 -3.24 27.63
CA HIS A 202 23.37 -2.27 27.84
C HIS A 202 22.99 -1.61 26.52
N VAL A 203 21.70 -1.58 26.22
CA VAL A 203 21.14 -1.02 24.99
C VAL A 203 20.09 0.01 25.36
N THR A 204 20.27 1.27 24.98
CA THR A 204 19.23 2.29 25.15
C THR A 204 18.37 2.36 23.89
N ILE A 205 17.11 1.92 23.97
CA ILE A 205 16.21 1.84 22.82
C ILE A 205 15.69 3.23 22.44
N ASP A 206 15.62 3.50 21.12
CA ASP A 206 15.03 4.73 20.60
C ASP A 206 13.49 4.72 20.67
N SER A 207 12.99 5.06 21.84
CA SER A 207 11.57 5.19 22.18
C SER A 207 11.06 6.64 22.03
N ARG A 208 11.71 7.48 21.19
CA ARG A 208 11.42 8.93 21.13
C ARG A 208 9.98 9.30 20.77
N TYR A 209 9.25 8.38 20.12
CA TYR A 209 7.86 8.59 19.69
C TYR A 209 6.83 8.08 20.70
N THR A 210 7.22 7.18 21.60
CA THR A 210 6.37 6.67 22.69
C THR A 210 6.30 7.71 23.80
N SER A 211 5.31 8.60 23.71
CA SER A 211 5.17 9.70 24.64
C SER A 211 3.71 10.06 24.93
N THR A 212 3.46 10.47 26.17
CA THR A 212 2.16 10.94 26.63
C THR A 212 2.20 12.44 26.96
N PRO A 213 1.08 13.17 26.78
CA PRO A 213 1.03 14.59 27.12
C PRO A 213 1.17 14.80 28.64
N THR A 214 2.02 15.74 29.05
CA THR A 214 2.07 16.16 30.47
C THR A 214 0.75 16.84 30.87
N ILE A 215 0.51 16.97 32.19
CA ILE A 215 -0.64 17.74 32.71
C ILE A 215 -0.63 19.18 32.16
N LEU A 216 0.54 19.80 32.04
CA LEU A 216 0.67 21.14 31.47
C LEU A 216 0.22 21.16 30.00
N LYS A 217 0.66 20.18 29.19
CA LYS A 217 0.24 20.06 27.79
C LYS A 217 -1.28 19.85 27.70
N TRP A 218 -1.86 18.99 28.53
CA TRP A 218 -3.31 18.80 28.62
C TRP A 218 -4.08 20.09 28.94
N LEU A 219 -3.60 20.89 29.89
CA LEU A 219 -4.22 22.18 30.22
C LEU A 219 -4.16 23.14 29.03
N VAL A 220 -3.03 23.21 28.32
CA VAL A 220 -2.87 24.03 27.11
C VAL A 220 -3.85 23.59 26.01
N LEU A 221 -3.98 22.29 25.77
CA LEU A 221 -4.93 21.71 24.82
C LEU A 221 -6.38 22.09 25.18
N ILE A 222 -6.81 21.76 26.40
CA ILE A 222 -8.21 21.97 26.84
C ILE A 222 -8.57 23.46 26.85
N VAL A 223 -7.75 24.30 27.47
CA VAL A 223 -8.01 25.75 27.54
C VAL A 223 -7.96 26.37 26.15
N GLY A 224 -7.02 25.96 25.29
CA GLY A 224 -6.92 26.43 23.92
C GLY A 224 -8.13 26.09 23.06
N ILE A 225 -8.62 24.85 23.15
CA ILE A 225 -9.83 24.38 22.47
C ILE A 225 -11.05 25.17 22.94
N VAL A 226 -11.26 25.27 24.25
CA VAL A 226 -12.39 26.01 24.85
C VAL A 226 -12.34 27.49 24.44
N CYS A 227 -11.16 28.12 24.48
CA CYS A 227 -10.98 29.50 24.04
C CYS A 227 -11.32 29.68 22.55
N THR A 228 -10.91 28.74 21.70
CA THR A 228 -11.25 28.80 20.27
C THR A 228 -12.76 28.70 20.05
N LEU A 229 -13.44 27.75 20.70
CA LEU A 229 -14.89 27.61 20.62
C LEU A 229 -15.64 28.84 21.12
N LEU A 230 -15.22 29.40 22.27
CA LEU A 230 -15.79 30.65 22.80
C LEU A 230 -15.57 31.82 21.85
N SER A 231 -14.41 31.91 21.19
CA SER A 231 -14.12 32.95 20.22
C SER A 231 -15.03 32.87 18.99
N LEU A 232 -15.35 31.65 18.52
CA LEU A 232 -16.29 31.41 17.42
C LEU A 232 -17.73 31.73 17.83
N MET A 233 -18.14 31.40 19.06
CA MET A 233 -19.45 31.79 19.59
C MET A 233 -19.57 33.31 19.70
N ALA A 234 -18.52 34.00 20.15
CA ALA A 234 -18.47 35.46 20.20
C ALA A 234 -18.51 36.07 18.78
N LEU A 235 -17.81 35.48 17.81
CA LEU A 235 -17.89 35.88 16.40
C LEU A 235 -19.31 35.72 15.84
N ALA A 236 -19.99 34.62 16.16
CA ALA A 236 -21.38 34.40 15.77
C ALA A 236 -22.32 35.47 16.34
N ALA A 237 -22.10 35.89 17.59
CA ALA A 237 -22.84 36.98 18.21
C ALA A 237 -22.54 38.32 17.51
N LEU A 238 -21.29 38.61 17.18
CA LEU A 238 -20.91 39.83 16.44
C LEU A 238 -21.49 39.87 15.01
N ASP A 239 -21.61 38.73 14.34
CA ASP A 239 -22.26 38.64 13.03
C ASP A 239 -23.78 38.90 13.07
N SER A 240 -24.40 38.83 14.25
CA SER A 240 -25.84 39.03 14.45
C SER A 240 -26.26 40.49 14.70
N THR A 241 -25.32 41.43 14.74
CA THR A 241 -25.58 42.85 15.08
C THR A 241 -26.26 43.66 13.97
N ASP A 242 -26.56 43.06 12.82
CA ASP A 242 -27.24 43.72 11.69
C ASP A 242 -28.76 43.46 11.64
N GLU A 243 -29.34 43.01 12.76
CA GLU A 243 -30.77 42.67 12.94
C GLU A 243 -31.29 41.58 11.99
N ARG A 244 -30.42 40.98 11.16
CA ARG A 244 -30.76 39.86 10.30
C ARG A 244 -30.52 38.57 11.07
N LYS A 245 -31.58 37.81 11.34
CA LYS A 245 -31.45 36.46 11.93
C LYS A 245 -30.57 35.58 11.04
N HIS A 246 -29.79 34.69 11.68
CA HIS A 246 -29.03 33.66 10.96
C HIS A 246 -29.98 32.91 10.03
N ARG A 247 -29.74 32.97 8.72
CA ARG A 247 -30.45 32.10 7.78
C ARG A 247 -30.04 30.66 8.11
N ARG A 248 -31.03 29.76 8.10
CA ARG A 248 -30.95 28.34 8.46
C ARG A 248 -29.61 27.70 8.07
N ILE A 249 -29.05 26.83 8.92
CA ILE A 249 -27.80 26.10 8.67
C ILE A 249 -27.86 25.32 7.34
N PHE A 250 -29.02 24.70 7.09
CA PHE A 250 -29.35 24.05 5.83
C PHE A 250 -30.45 24.84 5.08
N PRO A 251 -30.41 24.90 3.74
CA PRO A 251 -31.49 25.43 2.92
C PRO A 251 -32.83 24.75 3.23
N ALA A 252 -33.93 25.46 3.00
CA ALA A 252 -35.29 24.98 3.31
C ALA A 252 -35.69 23.67 2.60
N ARG A 253 -34.99 23.29 1.53
CA ARG A 253 -35.25 22.08 0.73
C ARG A 253 -34.11 21.05 0.78
N TRP A 254 -33.17 21.19 1.72
CA TRP A 254 -32.00 20.30 1.81
C TRP A 254 -32.36 18.81 1.88
N TRP A 255 -33.41 18.49 2.64
CA TRP A 255 -33.87 17.11 2.84
C TRP A 255 -34.86 16.63 1.76
N ARG A 256 -35.15 17.44 0.74
CA ARG A 256 -36.06 17.06 -0.35
C ARG A 256 -35.25 16.51 -1.52
N LEU A 257 -35.00 15.20 -1.48
CA LEU A 257 -34.25 14.49 -2.49
C LEU A 257 -34.99 14.45 -3.84
N ASN A 258 -34.26 14.70 -4.91
CA ASN A 258 -34.70 14.55 -6.29
C ASN A 258 -34.38 13.14 -6.81
N VAL A 259 -34.96 12.75 -7.95
CA VAL A 259 -34.69 11.44 -8.58
C VAL A 259 -33.19 11.18 -8.78
N ARG A 260 -32.45 12.19 -9.25
CA ARG A 260 -30.99 12.10 -9.41
C ARG A 260 -30.25 11.82 -8.10
N ASP A 261 -30.78 12.30 -6.98
CA ASP A 261 -30.15 12.11 -5.67
C ASP A 261 -30.29 10.65 -5.26
N TYR A 262 -31.47 10.05 -5.45
CA TYR A 262 -31.64 8.61 -5.25
C TYR A 262 -30.72 7.78 -6.16
N VAL A 263 -30.59 8.14 -7.43
CA VAL A 263 -29.71 7.41 -8.35
C VAL A 263 -28.25 7.45 -7.90
N VAL A 264 -27.73 8.62 -7.53
CA VAL A 264 -26.35 8.74 -7.03
C VAL A 264 -26.16 7.99 -5.72
N LEU A 265 -27.08 8.11 -4.76
CA LEU A 265 -26.99 7.42 -3.47
C LEU A 265 -27.05 5.90 -3.63
N ILE A 266 -27.94 5.39 -4.49
CA ILE A 266 -28.02 3.95 -4.80
C ILE A 266 -26.74 3.50 -5.50
N ALA A 267 -26.24 4.25 -6.47
CA ALA A 267 -25.02 3.91 -7.20
C ALA A 267 -23.79 3.87 -6.27
N LEU A 268 -23.66 4.83 -5.34
CA LEU A 268 -22.63 4.81 -4.31
C LEU A 268 -22.77 3.60 -3.38
N LEU A 269 -23.99 3.27 -2.96
CA LEU A 269 -24.24 2.11 -2.10
C LEU A 269 -23.91 0.79 -2.81
N VAL A 270 -24.31 0.64 -4.08
CA VAL A 270 -23.96 -0.54 -4.88
C VAL A 270 -22.44 -0.64 -5.04
N TRP A 271 -21.78 0.46 -5.41
CA TRP A 271 -20.33 0.53 -5.57
C TRP A 271 -19.56 0.23 -4.28
N HIS A 272 -20.12 0.59 -3.12
CA HIS A 272 -19.53 0.24 -1.82
C HIS A 272 -19.35 -1.27 -1.64
N PHE A 273 -20.26 -2.09 -2.18
CA PHE A 273 -20.20 -3.55 -2.09
C PHE A 273 -19.46 -4.18 -3.26
N ILE A 274 -19.73 -3.76 -4.50
CA ILE A 274 -19.18 -4.43 -5.69
C ILE A 274 -17.92 -3.76 -6.24
N GLY A 275 -17.71 -2.49 -5.90
CA GLY A 275 -16.65 -1.67 -6.46
C GLY A 275 -15.26 -2.06 -5.93
N PRO A 276 -14.23 -2.00 -6.78
CA PRO A 276 -12.82 -2.11 -6.39
C PRO A 276 -12.40 -1.21 -5.23
N ASN A 277 -11.45 -1.69 -4.45
CA ASN A 277 -10.83 -0.96 -3.35
C ASN A 277 -9.66 -0.08 -3.87
N THR A 278 -9.09 0.76 -3.01
CA THR A 278 -7.91 1.57 -3.37
C THR A 278 -6.60 0.86 -3.01
N SER A 279 -5.48 1.33 -3.56
CA SER A 279 -4.17 0.66 -3.44
C SER A 279 -3.65 0.55 -2.01
N ASP A 280 -3.89 1.58 -1.19
CA ASP A 280 -3.25 1.72 0.13
C ASP A 280 -4.21 1.32 1.27
N ASP A 281 -5.30 0.63 0.96
CA ASP A 281 -6.29 0.26 1.96
C ASP A 281 -5.72 -0.72 2.99
N GLY A 282 -4.89 -1.68 2.55
CA GLY A 282 -4.16 -2.56 3.47
C GLY A 282 -3.18 -1.78 4.35
N TYR A 283 -2.43 -0.85 3.75
CA TYR A 283 -1.44 0.01 4.39
C TYR A 283 -2.05 0.76 5.58
N LEU A 284 -3.15 1.49 5.32
CA LEU A 284 -3.83 2.31 6.32
C LEU A 284 -4.58 1.48 7.35
N MET A 285 -5.15 0.34 6.95
CA MET A 285 -5.83 -0.57 7.88
C MET A 285 -4.86 -1.16 8.90
N THR A 286 -3.69 -1.65 8.45
CA THR A 286 -2.69 -2.24 9.33
C THR A 286 -2.13 -1.21 10.30
N MET A 287 -1.74 -0.03 9.81
CA MET A 287 -1.26 1.05 10.67
C MET A 287 -2.30 1.48 11.71
N ALA A 288 -3.56 1.64 11.32
CA ALA A 288 -4.62 2.04 12.24
C ALA A 288 -4.90 0.98 13.32
N ARG A 289 -4.81 -0.31 12.98
CA ARG A 289 -4.97 -1.42 13.93
C ARG A 289 -3.80 -1.52 14.91
N VAL A 290 -2.56 -1.40 14.42
CA VAL A 290 -1.36 -1.49 15.26
C VAL A 290 -1.22 -0.26 16.18
N ALA A 291 -1.64 0.93 15.72
CA ALA A 291 -1.57 2.18 16.48
C ALA A 291 -2.29 2.15 17.85
N GLN A 292 -3.27 1.26 18.03
CA GLN A 292 -3.96 1.11 19.32
C GLN A 292 -3.09 0.47 20.40
N ASN A 293 -2.10 -0.34 19.99
CA ASN A 293 -1.17 -1.03 20.89
C ASN A 293 0.19 -0.32 20.98
N SER A 294 0.63 0.34 19.90
CA SER A 294 1.92 1.04 19.87
C SER A 294 1.91 2.45 20.48
N GLU A 295 0.77 2.90 21.02
CA GLU A 295 0.56 4.21 21.69
C GLU A 295 0.72 5.47 20.81
N TYR A 296 1.21 5.31 19.57
CA TYR A 296 1.24 6.35 18.54
C TYR A 296 1.02 5.76 17.14
N THR A 297 0.65 6.62 16.19
CA THR A 297 0.43 6.20 14.79
C THR A 297 1.75 6.18 14.01
N ALA A 298 2.48 5.09 14.19
CA ALA A 298 3.71 4.78 13.46
C ALA A 298 3.43 4.53 11.98
N ASN A 299 4.36 4.94 11.11
CA ASN A 299 4.46 4.33 9.80
C ASN A 299 5.01 2.91 9.97
N TYR A 300 4.15 1.92 9.80
CA TYR A 300 4.45 0.53 10.10
C TYR A 300 5.38 -0.14 9.07
N PHE A 301 5.26 0.26 7.80
CA PHE A 301 5.90 -0.42 6.68
C PHE A 301 7.20 0.23 6.22
N ARG A 302 7.45 1.50 6.57
CA ARG A 302 8.61 2.26 6.09
C ARG A 302 9.03 3.29 7.14
N TRP A 303 10.21 3.85 6.98
CA TRP A 303 10.69 5.02 7.72
C TRP A 303 10.89 4.75 9.22
N TYR A 304 11.41 3.58 9.58
CA TYR A 304 11.91 3.28 10.93
C TYR A 304 10.86 3.51 12.04
N GLY A 305 9.57 3.24 11.74
CA GLY A 305 8.47 3.46 12.68
C GLY A 305 8.09 4.91 12.91
N ALA A 306 8.65 5.88 12.18
CA ALA A 306 8.39 7.29 12.44
C ALA A 306 6.91 7.65 12.23
N PRO A 307 6.34 8.57 13.04
CA PRO A 307 4.92 8.88 13.02
C PRO A 307 4.47 9.49 11.69
N GLU A 308 3.21 9.25 11.30
CA GLU A 308 2.59 9.86 10.11
C GLU A 308 2.24 11.34 10.27
N ALA A 309 2.19 11.82 11.51
CA ALA A 309 1.95 13.21 11.82
C ALA A 309 2.98 14.11 11.09
N PRO A 310 2.53 15.24 10.51
CA PRO A 310 1.36 16.02 10.88
C PRO A 310 0.09 15.62 10.10
N PHE A 311 0.18 14.59 9.27
CA PHE A 311 -0.95 14.04 8.55
C PHE A 311 -1.61 12.91 9.35
N GLY A 312 -2.82 12.50 8.94
CA GLY A 312 -3.36 11.23 9.43
C GLY A 312 -4.20 11.26 10.70
N TRP A 313 -4.70 12.42 11.15
CA TRP A 313 -5.60 12.51 12.33
C TRP A 313 -6.82 11.58 12.25
N TYR A 314 -7.23 11.19 11.04
CA TYR A 314 -8.38 10.32 10.79
C TYR A 314 -8.03 8.82 10.91
N TYR A 315 -6.75 8.44 10.97
CA TYR A 315 -6.34 7.05 11.17
C TYR A 315 -6.82 6.50 12.51
N GLU A 316 -6.81 7.33 13.55
CA GLU A 316 -7.35 6.97 14.87
C GLU A 316 -8.83 6.56 14.79
N ALA A 317 -9.62 7.19 13.91
CA ALA A 317 -11.02 6.82 13.71
C ALA A 317 -11.15 5.39 13.13
N PHE A 318 -10.24 4.97 12.24
CA PHE A 318 -10.22 3.59 11.75
C PHE A 318 -9.74 2.60 12.81
N GLY A 319 -8.80 2.99 13.67
CA GLY A 319 -8.42 2.20 14.85
C GLY A 319 -9.63 1.90 15.73
N LEU A 320 -10.43 2.92 16.04
CA LEU A 320 -11.68 2.76 16.80
C LEU A 320 -12.72 1.90 16.08
N LEU A 321 -12.89 2.06 14.76
CA LEU A 321 -13.82 1.25 13.96
C LEU A 321 -13.41 -0.23 13.94
N SER A 322 -12.10 -0.52 13.94
CA SER A 322 -11.57 -1.89 13.88
C SER A 322 -11.91 -2.74 15.10
N HIS A 323 -12.18 -2.12 16.26
CA HIS A 323 -12.66 -2.82 17.45
C HIS A 323 -14.08 -3.38 17.30
N VAL A 324 -14.89 -2.82 16.38
CA VAL A 324 -16.25 -3.30 16.11
C VAL A 324 -16.21 -4.42 15.07
N SER A 325 -15.56 -4.18 13.95
CA SER A 325 -15.35 -5.16 12.88
C SER A 325 -14.20 -4.73 12.00
N VAL A 326 -13.55 -5.71 11.39
CA VAL A 326 -12.48 -5.51 10.40
C VAL A 326 -12.97 -5.72 8.97
N ALA A 327 -14.28 -5.97 8.77
CA ALA A 327 -14.86 -6.21 7.46
C ALA A 327 -14.70 -4.98 6.54
N SER A 328 -14.34 -5.22 5.27
CA SER A 328 -14.12 -4.14 4.29
C SER A 328 -15.29 -3.16 4.15
N PRO A 329 -16.57 -3.58 4.05
CA PRO A 329 -17.70 -2.64 3.97
C PRO A 329 -17.88 -1.78 5.23
N TRP A 330 -17.45 -2.27 6.40
CA TRP A 330 -17.52 -1.53 7.65
C TRP A 330 -16.39 -0.49 7.72
N MET A 331 -15.16 -0.91 7.47
CA MET A 331 -13.99 -0.04 7.51
C MET A 331 -14.10 1.11 6.50
N ARG A 332 -14.70 0.87 5.33
CA ARG A 332 -14.89 1.89 4.27
C ARG A 332 -16.16 2.75 4.46
N LEU A 333 -16.94 2.55 5.51
CA LEU A 333 -18.17 3.31 5.76
C LEU A 333 -17.94 4.84 5.82
N PRO A 334 -16.86 5.36 6.45
CA PRO A 334 -16.57 6.80 6.42
C PRO A 334 -16.43 7.37 5.01
N ALA A 335 -15.80 6.64 4.08
CA ALA A 335 -15.67 7.06 2.70
C ALA A 335 -17.03 7.14 1.98
N LEU A 336 -17.90 6.14 2.18
CA LEU A 336 -19.27 6.17 1.66
C LEU A 336 -20.03 7.40 2.18
N LEU A 337 -19.95 7.69 3.48
CA LEU A 337 -20.57 8.86 4.09
C LEU A 337 -20.01 10.17 3.51
N CYS A 338 -18.70 10.27 3.29
CA CYS A 338 -18.09 11.40 2.60
C CYS A 338 -18.66 11.59 1.18
N GLY A 339 -18.87 10.50 0.43
CA GLY A 339 -19.47 10.53 -0.91
C GLY A 339 -20.91 11.01 -0.90
N VAL A 340 -21.72 10.46 0.02
CA VAL A 340 -23.12 10.86 0.23
C VAL A 340 -23.22 12.35 0.56
N VAL A 341 -22.45 12.82 1.55
CA VAL A 341 -22.47 14.22 1.97
C VAL A 341 -21.94 15.14 0.85
N SER A 342 -20.88 14.74 0.15
CA SER A 342 -20.34 15.50 -0.99
C SER A 342 -21.38 15.68 -2.09
N TRP A 343 -22.10 14.62 -2.47
CA TRP A 343 -23.17 14.71 -3.46
C TRP A 343 -24.32 15.61 -3.00
N LEU A 344 -24.75 15.49 -1.74
CA LEU A 344 -25.80 16.36 -1.19
C LEU A 344 -25.38 17.83 -1.21
N ILE A 345 -24.10 18.12 -0.92
CA ILE A 345 -23.53 19.46 -1.05
C ILE A 345 -23.55 19.96 -2.49
N ILE A 346 -23.12 19.13 -3.44
CA ILE A 346 -23.10 19.49 -4.87
C ILE A 346 -24.53 19.80 -5.35
N SER A 347 -25.46 18.89 -5.08
CA SER A 347 -26.85 18.96 -5.57
C SER A 347 -27.67 20.10 -4.95
N HIS A 348 -27.44 20.43 -3.66
CA HIS A 348 -28.29 21.37 -2.92
C HIS A 348 -27.62 22.70 -2.52
N GLU A 349 -26.28 22.80 -2.42
CA GLU A 349 -25.57 24.10 -2.26
C GLU A 349 -24.93 24.57 -3.57
N VAL A 350 -24.12 23.72 -4.22
CA VAL A 350 -23.24 24.15 -5.32
C VAL A 350 -24.06 24.46 -6.57
N LEU A 351 -24.87 23.52 -7.07
CA LEU A 351 -25.67 23.72 -8.29
C LEU A 351 -26.61 24.93 -8.18
N PRO A 352 -27.37 25.13 -7.08
CA PRO A 352 -28.20 26.33 -6.96
C PRO A 352 -27.41 27.63 -6.91
N ARG A 353 -26.19 27.61 -6.34
CA ARG A 353 -25.30 28.77 -6.28
C ARG A 353 -24.71 29.14 -7.63
N LEU A 354 -24.55 28.19 -8.55
CA LEU A 354 -24.05 28.41 -9.90
C LEU A 354 -25.00 29.22 -10.79
N GLY A 355 -26.29 29.27 -10.49
CA GLY A 355 -27.25 30.14 -11.17
C GLY A 355 -28.50 29.43 -11.67
N ARG A 356 -29.42 30.18 -12.28
CA ARG A 356 -30.74 29.68 -12.66
C ARG A 356 -30.66 28.53 -13.68
N ALA A 357 -29.73 28.59 -14.63
CA ALA A 357 -29.59 27.56 -15.66
C ALA A 357 -29.21 26.18 -15.10
N ALA A 358 -28.48 26.13 -13.98
CA ALA A 358 -28.14 24.88 -13.30
C ALA A 358 -29.36 24.21 -12.62
N ILE A 359 -30.38 25.00 -12.27
CA ILE A 359 -31.60 24.52 -11.60
C ILE A 359 -32.67 24.14 -12.62
N THR A 360 -32.87 24.97 -13.65
CA THR A 360 -34.00 24.81 -14.58
C THR A 360 -33.76 23.76 -15.67
N ARG A 361 -32.51 23.34 -15.90
CA ARG A 361 -32.16 22.37 -16.95
C ARG A 361 -31.77 21.03 -16.34
N PRO A 362 -32.59 19.97 -16.52
CA PRO A 362 -32.28 18.66 -15.97
C PRO A 362 -30.95 18.09 -16.46
N SER A 363 -30.59 18.31 -17.73
CA SER A 363 -29.36 17.78 -18.33
C SER A 363 -28.10 18.21 -17.57
N VAL A 364 -28.04 19.47 -17.10
CA VAL A 364 -26.88 20.00 -16.37
C VAL A 364 -26.64 19.24 -15.06
N ALA A 365 -27.71 18.98 -14.31
CA ALA A 365 -27.60 18.29 -13.04
C ALA A 365 -27.31 16.78 -13.21
N TRP A 366 -27.81 16.17 -14.29
CA TRP A 366 -27.44 14.81 -14.66
C TRP A 366 -25.99 14.71 -15.11
N THR A 367 -25.46 15.70 -15.85
CA THR A 367 -24.02 15.75 -16.17
C THR A 367 -23.19 15.79 -14.89
N ALA A 368 -23.57 16.62 -13.92
CA ALA A 368 -22.88 16.68 -12.63
C ALA A 368 -22.96 15.35 -11.86
N ALA A 369 -24.12 14.68 -11.87
CA ALA A 369 -24.32 13.39 -11.20
C ALA A 369 -23.40 12.30 -11.78
N PHE A 370 -23.40 12.13 -13.10
CA PHE A 370 -22.61 11.07 -13.73
C PHE A 370 -21.11 11.36 -13.73
N VAL A 371 -20.69 12.62 -13.89
CA VAL A 371 -19.26 12.97 -13.74
C VAL A 371 -18.81 12.85 -12.29
N PHE A 372 -19.66 13.15 -11.31
CA PHE A 372 -19.37 12.88 -9.91
C PHE A 372 -19.12 11.38 -9.68
N LEU A 373 -20.05 10.52 -10.10
CA LEU A 373 -19.92 9.07 -9.96
C LEU A 373 -18.66 8.53 -10.67
N ALA A 374 -18.46 8.91 -11.93
CA ALA A 374 -17.27 8.51 -12.71
C ALA A 374 -15.95 9.02 -12.11
N SER A 375 -15.98 10.10 -11.34
CA SER A 375 -14.81 10.61 -10.62
C SER A 375 -14.69 10.06 -9.19
N TRP A 376 -15.75 9.49 -8.63
CA TRP A 376 -15.76 8.95 -7.27
C TRP A 376 -15.33 7.48 -7.27
N PHE A 377 -15.93 6.69 -8.18
CA PHE A 377 -15.74 5.25 -8.28
C PHE A 377 -14.28 4.78 -8.35
N PRO A 378 -13.41 5.35 -9.21
CA PRO A 378 -12.02 4.87 -9.34
C PRO A 378 -11.06 5.31 -8.24
N PHE A 379 -11.44 6.27 -7.38
CA PHE A 379 -10.52 6.93 -6.45
C PHE A 379 -10.93 6.88 -4.97
N ASN A 380 -12.24 7.01 -4.68
CA ASN A 380 -12.72 7.35 -3.34
C ASN A 380 -13.50 6.20 -2.67
N ASN A 381 -13.16 4.94 -3.00
CA ASN A 381 -13.81 3.72 -2.49
C ASN A 381 -12.92 2.93 -1.52
N GLY A 382 -12.19 3.63 -0.65
CA GLY A 382 -11.17 3.05 0.25
C GLY A 382 -10.97 3.87 1.54
N LEU A 383 -9.87 3.61 2.24
CA LEU A 383 -9.48 4.22 3.51
C LEU A 383 -8.58 5.46 3.36
N ARG A 384 -8.16 5.76 2.13
CA ARG A 384 -7.27 6.89 1.79
C ARG A 384 -7.91 8.24 2.13
N PRO A 385 -7.14 9.35 2.23
CA PRO A 385 -7.67 10.62 2.71
C PRO A 385 -8.51 11.38 1.66
N GLU A 386 -8.44 11.02 0.38
CA GLU A 386 -9.09 11.77 -0.71
C GLU A 386 -10.60 11.98 -0.53
N PRO A 387 -11.41 11.01 -0.05
CA PRO A 387 -12.83 11.24 0.25
C PRO A 387 -13.04 12.36 1.28
N ILE A 388 -12.22 12.39 2.33
CA ILE A 388 -12.26 13.40 3.41
C ILE A 388 -11.82 14.76 2.86
N ILE A 389 -10.74 14.79 2.07
CA ILE A 389 -10.22 16.02 1.45
C ILE A 389 -11.21 16.58 0.42
N CYS A 390 -11.83 15.74 -0.40
CA CYS A 390 -12.87 16.14 -1.35
C CYS A 390 -14.05 16.80 -0.60
N LEU A 391 -14.53 16.17 0.47
CA LEU A 391 -15.58 16.74 1.32
C LEU A 391 -15.13 18.06 1.96
N GLY A 392 -13.93 18.09 2.55
CA GLY A 392 -13.36 19.26 3.22
C GLY A 392 -13.17 20.44 2.26
N ALA A 393 -12.78 20.19 1.01
CA ALA A 393 -12.69 21.18 -0.05
C ALA A 393 -14.06 21.77 -0.42
N LEU A 394 -15.08 20.92 -0.58
CA LEU A 394 -16.45 21.35 -0.84
C LEU A 394 -17.02 22.17 0.33
N LEU A 395 -16.79 21.74 1.56
CA LEU A 395 -17.20 22.46 2.78
C LEU A 395 -16.49 23.81 2.89
N THR A 396 -15.20 23.86 2.57
CA THR A 396 -14.41 25.09 2.51
C THR A 396 -15.00 26.05 1.49
N TRP A 397 -15.22 25.59 0.25
CA TRP A 397 -15.82 26.40 -0.81
C TRP A 397 -17.22 26.90 -0.45
N CYS A 398 -18.10 26.03 0.07
CA CYS A 398 -19.45 26.40 0.48
C CYS A 398 -19.42 27.46 1.59
N SER A 399 -18.51 27.32 2.55
CA SER A 399 -18.35 28.24 3.66
C SER A 399 -17.84 29.61 3.19
N VAL A 400 -16.87 29.64 2.27
CA VAL A 400 -16.42 30.85 1.55
C VAL A 400 -17.58 31.52 0.80
N GLU A 401 -18.32 30.77 -0.02
CA GLU A 401 -19.45 31.32 -0.79
C GLU A 401 -20.57 31.86 0.11
N ARG A 402 -20.87 31.16 1.20
CA ARG A 402 -21.85 31.62 2.19
C ARG A 402 -21.36 32.87 2.91
N SER A 403 -20.08 32.97 3.26
CA SER A 403 -19.47 34.20 3.81
C SER A 403 -19.66 35.37 2.84
N ILE A 404 -19.32 35.18 1.57
CA ILE A 404 -19.43 36.20 0.53
C ILE A 404 -20.89 36.62 0.30
N ALA A 405 -21.81 35.66 0.21
CA ALA A 405 -23.22 35.92 -0.08
C ALA A 405 -23.96 36.60 1.10
N THR A 406 -23.59 36.27 2.33
CA THR A 406 -24.25 36.80 3.54
C THR A 406 -23.51 37.97 4.18
N GLY A 407 -22.26 38.21 3.79
CA GLY A 407 -21.36 39.18 4.42
C GLY A 407 -21.03 38.85 5.87
N ARG A 408 -21.04 37.57 6.26
CA ARG A 408 -20.75 37.08 7.63
C ARG A 408 -19.36 36.46 7.71
N LEU A 409 -18.72 36.54 8.88
CA LEU A 409 -17.36 36.05 9.08
C LEU A 409 -17.28 34.69 9.79
N LEU A 410 -18.32 34.24 10.50
CA LEU A 410 -18.35 32.88 11.05
C LEU A 410 -18.15 31.80 9.96
N PRO A 411 -18.81 31.87 8.78
CA PRO A 411 -18.52 30.92 7.70
C PRO A 411 -17.10 31.05 7.16
N ALA A 412 -16.48 32.24 7.24
CA ALA A 412 -15.06 32.39 6.88
C ALA A 412 -14.15 31.66 7.88
N ALA A 413 -14.42 31.76 9.18
CA ALA A 413 -13.67 31.03 10.20
C ALA A 413 -13.83 29.50 10.03
N LEU A 414 -15.03 29.02 9.75
CA LEU A 414 -15.29 27.61 9.44
C LEU A 414 -14.60 27.16 8.15
N ALA A 415 -14.50 28.02 7.13
CA ALA A 415 -13.74 27.71 5.92
C ALA A 415 -12.26 27.49 6.24
N CYS A 416 -11.66 28.33 7.08
CA CYS A 416 -10.28 28.14 7.54
C CYS A 416 -10.11 26.84 8.33
N LEU A 417 -11.08 26.50 9.19
CA LEU A 417 -11.08 25.25 9.95
C LEU A 417 -11.12 24.02 9.03
N PHE A 418 -12.10 23.94 8.12
CA PHE A 418 -12.21 22.83 7.16
C PHE A 418 -10.98 22.73 6.26
N GLY A 419 -10.43 23.87 5.81
CA GLY A 419 -9.20 23.89 5.02
C GLY A 419 -8.00 23.36 5.79
N ALA A 420 -7.84 23.74 7.06
CA ALA A 420 -6.76 23.26 7.91
C ALA A 420 -6.86 21.75 8.19
N PHE A 421 -8.05 21.23 8.50
CA PHE A 421 -8.27 19.79 8.69
C PHE A 421 -8.10 18.98 7.40
N SER A 422 -8.41 19.57 6.24
CA SER A 422 -8.15 18.93 4.94
C SER A 422 -6.65 18.83 4.67
N LEU A 423 -5.88 19.90 4.97
CA LEU A 423 -4.43 19.90 4.84
C LEU A 423 -3.77 18.89 5.79
N ALA A 424 -4.27 18.77 7.02
CA ALA A 424 -3.78 17.77 7.98
C ALA A 424 -4.30 16.34 7.71
N ALA A 425 -5.24 16.15 6.78
CA ALA A 425 -5.61 14.80 6.34
C ALA A 425 -4.56 14.23 5.38
N GLY A 426 -3.97 15.07 4.51
CA GLY A 426 -2.89 14.66 3.63
C GLY A 426 -2.35 15.81 2.78
N PRO A 427 -1.16 15.65 2.14
CA PRO A 427 -0.53 16.71 1.34
C PRO A 427 -1.40 17.27 0.21
N THR A 428 -2.29 16.44 -0.36
CA THR A 428 -3.26 16.84 -1.40
C THR A 428 -4.33 17.82 -0.90
N GLY A 429 -4.44 18.01 0.42
CA GLY A 429 -5.33 18.97 1.07
C GLY A 429 -5.04 20.44 0.75
N LEU A 430 -3.90 20.75 0.12
CA LEU A 430 -3.59 22.07 -0.45
C LEU A 430 -4.68 22.61 -1.39
N LEU A 431 -5.49 21.73 -1.99
CA LEU A 431 -6.66 22.13 -2.78
C LEU A 431 -7.66 23.00 -2.00
N ALA A 432 -7.85 22.76 -0.69
CA ALA A 432 -8.71 23.60 0.13
C ALA A 432 -8.14 25.03 0.31
N VAL A 433 -6.81 25.19 0.29
CA VAL A 433 -6.14 26.50 0.32
C VAL A 433 -6.46 27.29 -0.94
N ALA A 434 -6.54 26.65 -2.12
CA ALA A 434 -6.94 27.32 -3.35
C ALA A 434 -8.35 27.94 -3.25
N ALA A 435 -9.28 27.26 -2.56
CA ALA A 435 -10.62 27.80 -2.29
C ALA A 435 -10.60 29.04 -1.39
N LEU A 436 -9.74 29.06 -0.36
CA LEU A 436 -9.55 30.23 0.51
C LEU A 436 -8.95 31.42 -0.27
N ILE A 437 -7.91 31.18 -1.08
CA ILE A 437 -7.26 32.23 -1.89
C ILE A 437 -8.25 32.83 -2.89
N ALA A 438 -9.01 32.00 -3.60
CA ALA A 438 -10.01 32.46 -4.57
C ALA A 438 -11.13 33.31 -3.92
N GLY A 439 -11.42 33.07 -2.63
CA GLY A 439 -12.38 33.81 -1.81
C GLY A 439 -11.81 35.02 -1.06
N ALA A 440 -10.49 35.20 -1.01
CA ALA A 440 -9.83 36.12 -0.09
C ALA A 440 -10.28 37.58 -0.26
N ARG A 441 -10.25 38.10 -1.50
CA ARG A 441 -10.65 39.50 -1.78
C ARG A 441 -12.07 39.83 -1.29
N PRO A 442 -13.14 39.12 -1.69
CA PRO A 442 -14.48 39.43 -1.23
C PRO A 442 -14.68 39.18 0.28
N MET A 443 -13.97 38.23 0.89
CA MET A 443 -13.99 38.02 2.34
C MET A 443 -13.34 39.17 3.11
N ILE A 444 -12.20 39.69 2.63
CA ILE A 444 -11.54 40.88 3.20
C ILE A 444 -12.49 42.09 3.12
N LEU A 445 -13.17 42.28 2.00
CA LEU A 445 -14.17 43.35 1.86
C LEU A 445 -15.35 43.17 2.83
N ALA A 446 -15.83 41.94 3.03
CA ALA A 446 -16.86 41.64 4.03
C ALA A 446 -16.37 41.96 5.45
N LEU A 447 -15.11 41.63 5.77
CA LEU A 447 -14.48 41.94 7.05
C LEU A 447 -14.37 43.44 7.29
N ILE A 448 -13.86 44.20 6.32
CA ILE A 448 -13.75 45.67 6.41
C ILE A 448 -15.14 46.28 6.63
N LYS A 449 -16.15 45.82 5.88
CA LYS A 449 -17.52 46.28 6.04
C LYS A 449 -18.07 45.99 7.43
N ARG A 450 -17.84 44.79 7.96
CA ARG A 450 -18.30 44.38 9.29
C ARG A 450 -17.59 45.13 10.41
N ALA A 451 -16.28 45.31 10.30
CA ALA A 451 -15.50 46.07 11.27
C ALA A 451 -16.09 47.49 11.44
N ARG A 452 -16.43 48.16 10.33
CA ARG A 452 -17.07 49.49 10.37
C ARG A 452 -18.44 49.50 11.07
N VAL A 453 -19.24 48.45 10.90
CA VAL A 453 -20.58 48.34 11.52
C VAL A 453 -20.49 48.14 13.04
N ILE A 454 -19.59 47.26 13.50
CA ILE A 454 -19.46 46.99 14.94
C ILE A 454 -18.67 48.09 15.66
N GLY A 455 -17.83 48.86 14.95
CA GLY A 455 -17.18 50.10 15.43
C GLY A 455 -15.89 50.42 14.67
N ASN A 456 -15.61 51.68 14.37
CA ASN A 456 -14.59 52.06 13.38
C ASN A 456 -13.13 52.12 13.91
N GLY A 457 -12.73 51.23 14.83
CA GLY A 457 -11.39 51.21 15.45
C GLY A 457 -10.65 49.88 15.29
N TRP A 458 -9.34 49.88 15.50
CA TRP A 458 -8.46 48.69 15.37
C TRP A 458 -8.95 47.47 16.18
N ARG A 459 -9.54 47.71 17.36
CA ARG A 459 -10.13 46.65 18.21
C ARG A 459 -11.24 45.87 17.50
N SER A 460 -12.01 46.50 16.60
CA SER A 460 -13.06 45.80 15.85
C SER A 460 -12.48 44.88 14.78
N PHE A 461 -11.39 45.29 14.12
CA PHE A 461 -10.68 44.41 13.18
C PHE A 461 -10.10 43.20 13.93
N LEU A 462 -9.49 43.45 15.08
CA LEU A 462 -8.92 42.39 15.91
C LEU A 462 -9.98 41.41 16.43
N ALA A 463 -11.16 41.89 16.84
CA ALA A 463 -12.27 41.06 17.29
C ALA A 463 -12.83 40.13 16.21
N LEU A 464 -12.62 40.46 14.94
CA LEU A 464 -13.06 39.65 13.80
C LEU A 464 -11.95 38.73 13.28
N LEU A 465 -10.68 39.17 13.33
CA LEU A 465 -9.53 38.39 12.88
C LEU A 465 -9.11 37.32 13.90
N ALA A 466 -9.12 37.63 15.20
CA ALA A 466 -8.63 36.71 16.23
C ALA A 466 -9.35 35.35 16.22
N PRO A 467 -10.70 35.27 16.13
CA PRO A 467 -11.38 33.97 16.02
C PRO A 467 -11.10 33.22 14.71
N ILE A 468 -10.85 33.93 13.60
CA ILE A 468 -10.49 33.30 12.31
C ILE A 468 -9.10 32.66 12.41
N LEU A 469 -8.14 33.37 13.01
CA LEU A 469 -6.79 32.84 13.24
C LEU A 469 -6.80 31.65 14.21
N ALA A 470 -7.57 31.74 15.29
CA ALA A 470 -7.77 30.62 16.23
C ALA A 470 -8.37 29.39 15.52
N ALA A 471 -9.39 29.58 14.69
CA ALA A 471 -9.99 28.49 13.92
C ALA A 471 -9.04 27.87 12.89
N GLY A 472 -8.23 28.69 12.20
CA GLY A 472 -7.24 28.20 11.23
C GLY A 472 -6.07 27.46 11.86
N THR A 473 -5.72 27.77 13.11
CA THR A 473 -4.63 27.10 13.85
C THR A 473 -5.12 25.97 14.76
N PHE A 474 -6.43 25.75 14.87
CA PHE A 474 -7.02 24.73 15.73
C PHE A 474 -6.46 23.32 15.47
N VAL A 475 -6.15 23.00 14.21
CA VAL A 475 -5.64 21.69 13.82
C VAL A 475 -4.31 21.33 14.52
N ILE A 476 -3.54 22.34 14.94
CA ILE A 476 -2.27 22.14 15.66
C ILE A 476 -2.50 21.41 16.99
N PHE A 477 -3.63 21.67 17.67
CA PHE A 477 -3.99 20.94 18.90
C PHE A 477 -4.19 19.44 18.67
N VAL A 478 -4.74 19.08 17.51
CA VAL A 478 -5.01 17.68 17.14
C VAL A 478 -3.71 17.00 16.73
N VAL A 479 -2.92 17.64 15.86
CA VAL A 479 -1.68 17.09 15.33
C VAL A 479 -0.61 16.89 16.41
N PHE A 480 -0.44 17.88 17.29
CA PHE A 480 0.58 17.87 18.35
C PHE A 480 -0.01 17.47 19.70
N SER A 481 -1.10 16.71 19.72
CA SER A 481 -1.68 16.15 20.96
C SER A 481 -0.60 15.34 21.71
N ASN A 482 -0.04 14.32 21.05
CA ASN A 482 1.01 13.46 21.58
C ASN A 482 2.40 13.82 21.04
N LEU A 483 2.51 14.28 19.79
CA LEU A 483 3.79 14.61 19.16
C LEU A 483 4.42 15.92 19.66
N THR A 484 5.75 16.03 19.59
CA THR A 484 6.52 17.27 19.81
C THR A 484 7.00 17.90 18.50
N LEU A 485 7.40 19.18 18.53
CA LEU A 485 7.98 19.83 17.36
C LEU A 485 9.26 19.13 16.89
N ARG A 486 10.14 18.73 17.81
CA ARG A 486 11.41 18.09 17.44
C ARG A 486 11.21 16.72 16.81
N SER A 487 10.34 15.89 17.39
CA SER A 487 9.97 14.58 16.82
C SER A 487 9.41 14.72 15.38
N PHE A 488 8.59 15.74 15.14
CA PHE A 488 8.07 16.05 13.80
C PHE A 488 9.18 16.47 12.82
N LEU A 489 10.08 17.37 13.22
CA LEU A 489 11.17 17.84 12.35
C LEU A 489 12.13 16.70 11.98
N ASP A 490 12.50 15.86 12.94
CA ASP A 490 13.39 14.71 12.70
C ASP A 490 12.72 13.70 11.76
N SER A 491 11.45 13.36 12.00
CA SER A 491 10.68 12.47 11.13
C SER A 491 10.55 13.04 9.71
N SER A 492 10.21 14.32 9.57
CA SER A 492 10.05 14.95 8.25
C SER A 492 11.37 15.03 7.49
N LYS A 493 12.49 15.34 8.17
CA LYS A 493 13.82 15.38 7.54
C LYS A 493 14.19 14.00 6.99
N MET A 494 14.02 12.97 7.80
CA MET A 494 14.32 11.58 7.44
C MET A 494 13.41 11.07 6.31
N LYS A 495 12.09 11.29 6.37
CA LYS A 495 11.15 10.92 5.29
C LYS A 495 11.49 11.58 3.95
N SER A 496 11.92 12.85 3.98
CA SER A 496 12.37 13.55 2.77
C SER A 496 13.70 13.03 2.22
N ALA A 497 14.62 12.59 3.09
CA ALA A 497 15.92 12.06 2.68
C ALA A 497 15.80 10.64 2.08
N LEU A 498 15.05 9.74 2.73
CA LEU A 498 14.79 8.38 2.25
C LEU A 498 13.84 8.33 1.05
N GLY A 499 12.90 9.26 0.98
CA GLY A 499 11.90 9.31 -0.08
C GLY A 499 10.89 8.13 -0.06
N PRO A 500 10.09 8.00 -1.14
CA PRO A 500 10.13 8.83 -2.35
C PRO A 500 9.62 10.26 -2.11
N SER A 501 10.45 11.26 -2.43
CA SER A 501 10.13 12.68 -2.31
C SER A 501 10.51 13.41 -3.60
N LEU A 502 9.60 13.41 -4.56
CA LEU A 502 9.80 14.00 -5.89
C LEU A 502 9.71 15.54 -5.85
N HIS A 503 10.44 16.18 -6.75
CA HIS A 503 10.44 17.63 -6.88
C HIS A 503 9.19 18.16 -7.61
N TRP A 504 8.97 19.47 -7.52
CA TRP A 504 7.82 20.13 -8.13
C TRP A 504 7.79 20.00 -9.66
N TYR A 505 8.96 19.96 -10.31
CA TYR A 505 9.09 19.80 -11.76
C TYR A 505 8.83 18.36 -12.24
N ASN A 506 8.80 17.38 -11.34
CA ASN A 506 8.44 15.98 -11.64
C ASN A 506 6.91 15.76 -11.70
N GLU A 507 6.10 16.81 -11.80
CA GLU A 507 4.64 16.66 -11.90
C GLU A 507 4.21 15.87 -13.14
N ILE A 508 5.02 15.87 -14.20
CA ILE A 508 4.73 15.08 -15.41
C ILE A 508 4.57 13.59 -15.12
N ASP A 509 5.28 13.06 -14.13
CA ASP A 509 5.23 11.63 -13.75
C ASP A 509 3.81 11.19 -13.41
N ARG A 510 3.03 12.06 -12.74
CA ARG A 510 1.61 11.79 -12.43
C ARG A 510 0.77 11.56 -13.68
N TYR A 511 1.03 12.34 -14.72
CA TYR A 511 0.31 12.24 -15.99
C TYR A 511 0.87 11.12 -16.86
N SER A 512 2.16 10.83 -16.79
CA SER A 512 2.78 9.66 -17.41
C SER A 512 2.16 8.37 -16.87
N SER A 513 2.04 8.22 -15.54
CA SER A 513 1.36 7.09 -14.91
C SER A 513 -0.12 6.99 -15.28
N LEU A 514 -0.81 8.14 -15.44
CA LEU A 514 -2.22 8.16 -15.89
C LEU A 514 -2.41 7.59 -17.30
N PHE A 515 -1.38 7.66 -18.15
CA PHE A 515 -1.40 7.11 -19.52
C PHE A 515 -0.63 5.79 -19.67
N ALA A 516 -0.04 5.27 -18.59
CA ALA A 516 0.56 3.94 -18.56
C ALA A 516 -0.51 2.85 -18.77
N PHE A 517 -0.10 1.72 -19.35
CA PHE A 517 -0.98 0.56 -19.53
C PHE A 517 -0.98 -0.28 -18.26
N SER A 518 -1.62 0.23 -17.21
CA SER A 518 -1.66 -0.38 -15.87
C SER A 518 -2.92 0.06 -15.11
N ALA A 519 -3.09 -0.41 -13.87
CA ALA A 519 -4.17 0.03 -12.97
C ALA A 519 -4.12 1.54 -12.64
N ASP A 520 -2.92 2.15 -12.66
CA ASP A 520 -2.75 3.60 -12.52
C ASP A 520 -3.38 4.39 -13.67
N GLY A 521 -3.28 3.83 -14.88
CA GLY A 521 -3.81 4.40 -16.11
C GLY A 521 -5.06 3.71 -16.62
N SER A 522 -5.93 3.23 -15.73
CA SER A 522 -7.18 2.55 -16.12
C SER A 522 -8.18 3.50 -16.80
N ILE A 523 -9.14 2.91 -17.52
CA ILE A 523 -10.18 3.66 -18.25
C ILE A 523 -10.91 4.66 -17.35
N ALA A 524 -11.32 4.19 -16.16
CA ALA A 524 -12.05 4.99 -15.19
C ALA A 524 -11.24 6.19 -14.71
N ARG A 525 -9.97 5.98 -14.35
CA ARG A 525 -9.06 7.06 -13.92
C ARG A 525 -8.83 8.09 -15.02
N ARG A 526 -8.54 7.63 -16.25
CA ARG A 526 -8.34 8.51 -17.41
C ARG A 526 -9.59 9.34 -17.70
N PHE A 527 -10.75 8.71 -17.76
CA PHE A 527 -12.00 9.41 -18.09
C PHE A 527 -12.33 10.50 -17.07
N ALA A 528 -12.21 10.22 -15.77
CA ALA A 528 -12.46 11.19 -14.71
C ALA A 528 -11.60 12.46 -14.86
N VAL A 529 -10.29 12.29 -15.03
CA VAL A 529 -9.35 13.41 -15.16
C VAL A 529 -9.57 14.17 -16.48
N LEU A 530 -9.73 13.46 -17.59
CA LEU A 530 -9.95 14.08 -18.89
C LEU A 530 -11.29 14.83 -18.96
N ALA A 531 -12.35 14.31 -18.36
CA ALA A 531 -13.64 14.98 -18.26
C ALA A 531 -13.56 16.27 -17.43
N MET A 532 -12.80 16.24 -16.33
CA MET A 532 -12.52 17.44 -15.53
C MET A 532 -11.74 18.49 -16.34
N ILE A 533 -10.64 18.09 -17.00
CA ILE A 533 -9.82 19.00 -17.82
C ILE A 533 -10.66 19.59 -18.95
N LEU A 534 -11.43 18.77 -19.67
CA LEU A 534 -12.35 19.23 -20.71
C LEU A 534 -13.36 20.25 -20.15
N GLY A 535 -13.95 19.94 -18.99
CA GLY A 535 -14.88 20.83 -18.30
C GLY A 535 -14.26 22.17 -17.94
N MET A 536 -13.02 22.17 -17.45
CA MET A 536 -12.24 23.37 -17.14
C MET A 536 -11.93 24.18 -18.40
N VAL A 537 -11.38 23.55 -19.44
CA VAL A 537 -10.97 24.22 -20.69
C VAL A 537 -12.16 24.88 -21.39
N VAL A 538 -13.28 24.15 -21.53
CA VAL A 538 -14.49 24.68 -22.18
C VAL A 538 -15.09 25.84 -21.36
N SER A 539 -15.14 25.70 -20.03
CA SER A 539 -15.64 26.77 -19.16
C SER A 539 -14.74 28.01 -19.22
N ALA A 540 -13.43 27.84 -19.19
CA ALA A 540 -12.45 28.92 -19.29
C ALA A 540 -12.52 29.62 -20.66
N ALA A 541 -12.59 28.87 -21.75
CA ALA A 541 -12.70 29.43 -23.11
C ALA A 541 -13.94 30.31 -23.27
N VAL A 542 -15.10 29.88 -22.75
CA VAL A 542 -16.33 30.68 -22.80
C VAL A 542 -16.24 31.89 -21.86
N LEU A 543 -15.64 31.75 -20.67
CA LEU A 543 -15.40 32.88 -19.76
C LEU A 543 -14.48 33.93 -20.36
N ILE A 544 -13.42 33.54 -21.06
CA ILE A 544 -12.50 34.46 -21.75
C ILE A 544 -13.23 35.13 -22.92
N ARG A 545 -13.92 34.36 -23.77
CA ARG A 545 -14.59 34.89 -24.97
C ARG A 545 -15.78 35.79 -24.67
N LYS A 546 -16.60 35.45 -23.68
CA LYS A 546 -17.88 36.15 -23.40
C LYS A 546 -17.87 36.93 -22.09
N SER A 547 -16.75 36.94 -21.35
CA SER A 547 -16.61 37.49 -19.97
C SER A 547 -17.53 36.84 -18.92
N ARG A 548 -18.55 36.08 -19.32
CA ARG A 548 -19.52 35.36 -18.47
C ARG A 548 -20.08 34.17 -19.25
N ILE A 549 -20.56 33.16 -18.52
CA ILE A 549 -21.35 32.07 -19.10
C ILE A 549 -22.84 32.43 -18.94
N PRO A 550 -23.62 32.56 -20.03
CA PRO A 550 -25.04 32.89 -19.94
C PRO A 550 -25.82 31.91 -19.05
N GLY A 551 -26.64 32.44 -18.13
CA GLY A 551 -27.43 31.64 -17.20
C GLY A 551 -26.72 31.23 -15.91
N THR A 552 -25.43 31.54 -15.75
CA THR A 552 -24.67 31.33 -14.51
C THR A 552 -24.42 32.62 -13.73
N ALA A 553 -24.17 32.49 -12.43
CA ALA A 553 -23.69 33.55 -11.57
C ALA A 553 -22.17 33.74 -11.77
N ILE A 554 -21.76 34.96 -12.13
CA ILE A 554 -20.38 35.25 -12.58
C ILE A 554 -19.32 34.96 -11.52
N GLY A 555 -19.57 35.32 -10.26
CA GLY A 555 -18.62 35.17 -9.16
C GLY A 555 -18.32 33.71 -8.82
N PRO A 556 -19.33 32.91 -8.42
CA PRO A 556 -19.13 31.50 -8.09
C PRO A 556 -18.52 30.69 -9.24
N THR A 557 -18.99 30.93 -10.47
CA THR A 557 -18.49 30.24 -11.67
C THR A 557 -17.00 30.50 -11.89
N ARG A 558 -16.56 31.77 -11.83
CA ARG A 558 -15.14 32.12 -11.98
C ARG A 558 -14.28 31.51 -10.88
N ARG A 559 -14.79 31.45 -9.64
CA ARG A 559 -14.06 30.85 -8.51
C ARG A 559 -13.91 29.35 -8.67
N ILE A 560 -14.94 28.58 -9.05
CA ILE A 560 -14.78 27.13 -9.26
C ILE A 560 -13.72 26.83 -10.34
N VAL A 561 -13.77 27.54 -11.46
CA VAL A 561 -12.77 27.38 -12.54
C VAL A 561 -11.38 27.75 -12.05
N GLY A 562 -11.24 28.88 -11.36
CA GLY A 562 -9.96 29.33 -10.82
C GLY A 562 -9.39 28.42 -9.72
N ILE A 563 -10.25 27.89 -8.84
CA ILE A 563 -9.86 26.95 -7.78
C ILE A 563 -9.37 25.66 -8.40
N THR A 564 -10.07 25.11 -9.39
CA THR A 564 -9.65 23.87 -10.03
C THR A 564 -8.29 24.04 -10.71
N PHE A 565 -8.10 25.14 -11.45
CA PHE A 565 -6.82 25.46 -12.07
C PHE A 565 -5.70 25.63 -11.04
N ALA A 566 -5.91 26.46 -10.01
CA ALA A 566 -4.91 26.68 -8.96
C ALA A 566 -4.58 25.40 -8.18
N SER A 567 -5.55 24.50 -8.02
CA SER A 567 -5.34 23.24 -7.33
C SER A 567 -4.53 22.24 -8.15
N LEU A 568 -4.68 22.23 -9.48
CA LEU A 568 -3.79 21.46 -10.36
C LEU A 568 -2.33 21.97 -10.27
N VAL A 569 -2.15 23.29 -10.16
CA VAL A 569 -0.82 23.88 -9.91
C VAL A 569 -0.30 23.51 -8.51
N PHE A 570 -1.13 23.55 -7.48
CA PHE A 570 -0.70 23.18 -6.13
C PHE A 570 -0.37 21.68 -5.98
N LEU A 571 -0.98 20.82 -6.80
CA LEU A 571 -0.66 19.40 -6.84
C LEU A 571 0.81 19.15 -7.23
N MET A 572 1.45 20.10 -7.93
CA MET A 572 2.88 20.03 -8.25
C MET A 572 3.76 19.93 -7.00
N PHE A 573 3.34 20.53 -5.87
CA PHE A 573 4.12 20.59 -4.64
C PHE A 573 3.93 19.37 -3.72
N THR A 574 3.11 18.38 -4.11
CA THR A 574 3.01 17.15 -3.31
C THR A 574 4.26 16.30 -3.51
N PRO A 575 4.86 15.72 -2.45
CA PRO A 575 6.09 14.94 -2.56
C PRO A 575 5.90 13.65 -3.39
N THR A 576 4.70 13.08 -3.43
CA THR A 576 4.39 11.87 -4.21
C THR A 576 3.46 12.16 -5.39
N LYS A 577 3.73 11.54 -6.55
CA LYS A 577 3.11 11.89 -7.84
C LYS A 577 2.17 10.82 -8.39
N TRP A 578 1.31 10.26 -7.54
CA TRP A 578 0.38 9.19 -7.91
C TRP A 578 -0.92 9.63 -8.58
N THR A 579 -1.51 8.77 -9.41
CA THR A 579 -2.76 9.06 -10.12
C THR A 579 -3.98 9.08 -9.20
N HIS A 580 -3.97 8.31 -8.09
CA HIS A 580 -5.09 8.26 -7.15
C HIS A 580 -5.38 9.60 -6.46
N HIS A 581 -4.41 10.53 -6.43
CA HIS A 581 -4.59 11.88 -5.85
C HIS A 581 -5.66 12.68 -6.59
N PHE A 582 -6.01 12.33 -7.84
CA PHE A 582 -7.08 13.00 -8.57
C PHE A 582 -8.47 12.82 -7.91
N GLY A 583 -8.62 11.86 -6.99
CA GLY A 583 -9.84 11.67 -6.19
C GLY A 583 -10.31 12.90 -5.42
N VAL A 584 -9.39 13.79 -5.01
CA VAL A 584 -9.73 15.04 -4.31
C VAL A 584 -10.58 15.98 -5.16
N PHE A 585 -10.54 15.82 -6.48
CA PHE A 585 -11.26 16.68 -7.42
C PHE A 585 -12.68 16.19 -7.71
N ALA A 586 -13.12 15.02 -7.25
CA ALA A 586 -14.42 14.45 -7.64
C ALA A 586 -15.59 15.43 -7.47
N GLY A 587 -15.61 16.19 -6.37
CA GLY A 587 -16.61 17.22 -6.14
C GLY A 587 -16.51 18.44 -7.06
N LEU A 588 -15.29 18.90 -7.37
CA LEU A 588 -15.05 20.03 -8.28
C LEU A 588 -15.28 19.64 -9.74
N ALA A 589 -14.94 18.41 -10.13
CA ALA A 589 -15.18 17.84 -11.45
C ALA A 589 -16.67 17.83 -11.77
N ALA A 590 -17.52 17.42 -10.82
CA ALA A 590 -18.98 17.48 -10.95
C ALA A 590 -19.49 18.91 -11.17
N ALA A 591 -18.99 19.88 -10.41
CA ALA A 591 -19.35 21.28 -10.54
C ALA A 591 -18.89 21.89 -11.88
N LEU A 592 -17.67 21.56 -12.32
CA LEU A 592 -17.13 21.96 -13.62
C LEU A 592 -17.92 21.35 -14.77
N ALA A 593 -18.31 20.08 -14.67
CA ALA A 593 -19.10 19.41 -15.68
C ALA A 593 -20.48 20.08 -15.84
N ALA A 594 -21.11 20.51 -14.73
CA ALA A 594 -22.32 21.34 -14.81
C ALA A 594 -22.07 22.68 -15.51
N ILE A 595 -20.99 23.39 -15.17
CA ILE A 595 -20.64 24.67 -15.81
C ILE A 595 -20.39 24.46 -17.31
N ALA A 596 -19.64 23.41 -17.68
CA ALA A 596 -19.34 23.07 -19.06
C ALA A 596 -20.60 22.67 -19.84
N ALA A 597 -21.53 21.93 -19.24
CA ALA A 597 -22.82 21.61 -19.85
C ALA A 597 -23.66 22.88 -20.11
N ILE A 598 -23.63 23.86 -19.20
CA ILE A 598 -24.27 25.15 -19.44
C ILE A 598 -23.53 25.91 -20.54
N ALA A 599 -22.20 25.92 -20.51
CA ALA A 599 -21.37 26.61 -21.49
C ALA A 599 -21.57 26.06 -22.92
N ALA A 600 -21.67 24.74 -23.08
CA ALA A 600 -21.88 24.05 -24.36
C ALA A 600 -23.34 24.04 -24.83
N SER A 601 -24.29 24.49 -24.01
CA SER A 601 -25.69 24.55 -24.38
C SER A 601 -25.94 25.53 -25.54
N GLN A 602 -27.03 25.32 -26.29
CA GLN A 602 -27.42 26.20 -27.40
C GLN A 602 -27.55 27.68 -27.01
N SER A 603 -28.00 27.97 -25.78
CA SER A 603 -28.14 29.34 -25.28
C SER A 603 -26.80 30.03 -24.96
N ALA A 604 -25.72 29.27 -24.82
CA ALA A 604 -24.39 29.78 -24.52
C ALA A 604 -23.45 29.66 -25.73
N MET A 605 -23.57 28.61 -26.55
CA MET A 605 -22.90 28.42 -27.83
C MET A 605 -23.92 28.26 -28.97
N HIS A 606 -24.26 29.36 -29.64
CA HIS A 606 -25.25 29.35 -30.73
C HIS A 606 -24.75 28.54 -31.95
N SER A 607 -23.49 28.75 -32.37
CA SER A 607 -22.90 28.10 -33.55
C SER A 607 -22.95 26.57 -33.44
N ARG A 608 -23.60 25.93 -34.42
CA ARG A 608 -23.67 24.46 -34.55
C ARG A 608 -22.29 23.83 -34.69
N ARG A 609 -21.36 24.52 -35.39
CA ARG A 609 -19.95 24.11 -35.49
C ARG A 609 -19.33 23.92 -34.10
N ASN A 610 -19.40 24.92 -33.24
CA ASN A 610 -18.74 24.88 -31.92
C ASN A 610 -19.34 23.80 -31.00
N ARG A 611 -20.67 23.59 -31.07
CA ARG A 611 -21.32 22.49 -30.33
C ARG A 611 -20.89 21.12 -30.84
N THR A 612 -20.72 20.98 -32.16
CA THR A 612 -20.23 19.75 -32.79
C THR A 612 -18.75 19.50 -32.43
N LEU A 613 -17.92 20.54 -32.38
CA LEU A 613 -16.53 20.44 -31.89
C LEU A 613 -16.49 20.00 -30.42
N TYR A 614 -17.37 20.51 -29.57
CA TYR A 614 -17.48 20.04 -28.18
C TYR A 614 -17.85 18.55 -28.12
N ALA A 615 -18.82 18.10 -28.91
CA ALA A 615 -19.17 16.68 -28.99
C ALA A 615 -17.97 15.84 -29.49
N ALA A 616 -17.25 16.31 -30.51
CA ALA A 616 -16.04 15.65 -31.00
C ALA A 616 -14.96 15.52 -29.92
N LEU A 617 -14.74 16.59 -29.13
CA LEU A 617 -13.81 16.56 -27.99
C LEU A 617 -14.24 15.57 -26.91
N VAL A 618 -15.55 15.47 -26.60
CA VAL A 618 -16.07 14.46 -25.65
C VAL A 618 -15.75 13.04 -26.14
N PHE A 619 -16.02 12.74 -27.41
CA PHE A 619 -15.71 11.42 -27.97
C PHE A 619 -14.20 11.16 -28.08
N PHE A 620 -13.39 12.19 -28.34
CA PHE A 620 -11.94 12.08 -28.37
C PHE A 620 -11.37 11.67 -27.01
N ILE A 621 -11.77 12.34 -25.92
CA ILE A 621 -11.27 12.00 -24.58
C ILE A 621 -11.72 10.61 -24.14
N VAL A 622 -12.90 10.17 -24.57
CA VAL A 622 -13.43 8.83 -24.26
C VAL A 622 -12.69 7.77 -25.07
N GLY A 623 -12.40 8.03 -26.34
CA GLY A 623 -11.53 7.18 -27.14
C GLY A 623 -10.15 7.01 -26.51
N LEU A 624 -9.59 8.09 -25.97
CA LEU A 624 -8.30 8.07 -25.26
C LEU A 624 -8.37 7.30 -23.92
N ALA A 625 -9.48 7.43 -23.18
CA ALA A 625 -9.70 6.66 -21.95
C ALA A 625 -9.83 5.16 -22.23
N PHE A 626 -10.62 4.77 -23.25
CA PHE A 626 -10.85 3.38 -23.66
C PHE A 626 -9.65 2.73 -24.40
N ALA A 627 -8.53 3.44 -24.54
CA ALA A 627 -7.26 2.87 -24.97
C ALA A 627 -6.46 2.23 -23.81
N GLY A 628 -6.87 2.46 -22.56
CA GLY A 628 -6.30 1.80 -21.38
C GLY A 628 -6.99 0.47 -21.05
N PRO A 629 -6.44 -0.31 -20.10
CA PRO A 629 -7.08 -1.52 -19.60
C PRO A 629 -8.21 -1.18 -18.60
N ASN A 630 -9.14 -2.11 -18.40
CA ASN A 630 -10.14 -2.03 -17.33
C ASN A 630 -9.58 -2.66 -16.04
N SER A 631 -8.42 -2.19 -15.62
CA SER A 631 -7.66 -2.78 -14.50
C SER A 631 -7.81 -1.98 -13.21
N TYR A 632 -7.68 -2.67 -12.08
CA TYR A 632 -7.68 -2.14 -10.72
C TYR A 632 -6.52 -2.76 -9.92
N TYR A 633 -6.29 -2.32 -8.68
CA TYR A 633 -5.13 -2.80 -7.93
C TYR A 633 -5.34 -4.20 -7.35
N TYR A 634 -4.28 -5.01 -7.40
CA TYR A 634 -4.17 -6.32 -6.78
C TYR A 634 -5.42 -7.19 -7.03
N SER A 635 -6.00 -7.77 -5.99
CA SER A 635 -7.16 -8.65 -6.08
C SER A 635 -8.46 -7.97 -6.50
N SER A 636 -8.51 -6.64 -6.59
CA SER A 636 -9.69 -5.92 -7.07
C SER A 636 -9.88 -6.01 -8.59
N ALA A 637 -8.86 -6.45 -9.34
CA ALA A 637 -8.95 -6.68 -10.78
C ALA A 637 -9.42 -8.10 -11.14
N TRP A 638 -9.49 -9.03 -10.19
CA TRP A 638 -9.76 -10.43 -10.48
C TRP A 638 -11.21 -10.65 -10.96
N GLY A 639 -11.35 -11.34 -12.08
CA GLY A 639 -12.64 -11.53 -12.76
C GLY A 639 -13.13 -10.32 -13.56
N MET A 640 -12.42 -9.18 -13.51
CA MET A 640 -12.81 -7.96 -14.23
C MET A 640 -12.70 -8.16 -15.75
N PRO A 641 -13.77 -7.92 -16.52
CA PRO A 641 -13.70 -7.94 -17.98
C PRO A 641 -12.67 -6.94 -18.50
N TRP A 642 -11.77 -7.39 -19.39
CA TRP A 642 -10.65 -6.61 -19.94
C TRP A 642 -9.68 -6.06 -18.87
N GLY A 643 -9.46 -6.82 -17.78
CA GLY A 643 -8.53 -6.43 -16.71
C GLY A 643 -7.06 -6.30 -17.15
N VAL A 644 -6.67 -7.00 -18.22
CA VAL A 644 -5.31 -7.00 -18.79
C VAL A 644 -5.27 -6.54 -20.26
N ASP A 645 -6.44 -6.23 -20.85
CA ASP A 645 -6.60 -5.94 -22.27
C ASP A 645 -7.36 -4.63 -22.52
N GLN A 646 -7.30 -4.13 -23.76
CA GLN A 646 -8.17 -3.05 -24.18
C GLN A 646 -9.61 -3.56 -24.41
N PRO A 647 -10.65 -2.80 -24.00
CA PRO A 647 -12.04 -3.16 -24.24
C PRO A 647 -12.33 -3.38 -25.72
N THR A 648 -12.68 -4.63 -26.05
CA THR A 648 -12.91 -5.08 -27.42
C THR A 648 -14.19 -5.91 -27.48
N ILE A 649 -15.06 -5.59 -28.46
CA ILE A 649 -16.26 -6.39 -28.76
C ILE A 649 -16.10 -7.00 -30.15
N VAL A 650 -16.36 -6.22 -31.20
CA VAL A 650 -16.01 -6.55 -32.61
C VAL A 650 -14.79 -5.76 -33.05
N VAL A 651 -14.71 -4.51 -32.59
CA VAL A 651 -13.57 -3.60 -32.73
C VAL A 651 -13.19 -3.07 -31.35
N ARG A 652 -11.97 -2.58 -31.21
CA ARG A 652 -11.52 -1.89 -30.00
C ARG A 652 -12.40 -0.65 -29.78
N LEU A 653 -13.01 -0.54 -28.60
CA LEU A 653 -13.94 0.56 -28.30
C LEU A 653 -13.27 1.93 -28.37
N GLY A 654 -12.00 2.03 -27.93
CA GLY A 654 -11.21 3.25 -28.09
C GLY A 654 -11.13 3.72 -29.54
N THR A 655 -10.84 2.81 -30.48
CA THR A 655 -10.79 3.09 -31.91
C THR A 655 -12.14 3.52 -32.47
N LEU A 656 -13.23 2.88 -32.04
CA LEU A 656 -14.59 3.25 -32.43
C LEU A 656 -14.93 4.69 -32.00
N PHE A 657 -14.65 5.05 -30.74
CA PHE A 657 -14.91 6.40 -30.24
C PHE A 657 -14.03 7.46 -30.94
N LEU A 658 -12.78 7.14 -31.26
CA LEU A 658 -11.91 8.01 -32.06
C LEU A 658 -12.45 8.19 -33.48
N ALA A 659 -12.99 7.14 -34.11
CA ALA A 659 -13.63 7.26 -35.42
C ALA A 659 -14.88 8.16 -35.36
N ILE A 660 -15.71 8.04 -34.31
CA ILE A 660 -16.85 8.94 -34.09
C ILE A 660 -16.37 10.39 -33.90
N ALA A 661 -15.31 10.61 -33.12
CA ALA A 661 -14.72 11.93 -32.94
C ALA A 661 -14.27 12.53 -34.29
N LEU A 662 -13.60 11.74 -35.14
CA LEU A 662 -13.18 12.16 -36.48
C LEU A 662 -14.38 12.51 -37.37
N LEU A 663 -15.44 11.69 -37.38
CA LEU A 663 -16.66 11.98 -38.14
C LEU A 663 -17.33 13.28 -37.67
N LEU A 664 -17.35 13.54 -36.36
CA LEU A 664 -17.86 14.80 -35.80
C LEU A 664 -16.97 16.00 -36.15
N LEU A 665 -15.65 15.83 -36.24
CA LEU A 665 -14.74 16.86 -36.74
C LEU A 665 -14.99 17.17 -38.21
N LEU A 666 -15.19 16.16 -39.05
CA LEU A 666 -15.57 16.34 -40.46
C LEU A 666 -16.92 17.05 -40.59
N LEU A 667 -17.89 16.70 -39.74
CA LEU A 667 -19.18 17.40 -39.69
C LEU A 667 -19.03 18.85 -39.22
N ALA A 668 -18.19 19.12 -38.23
CA ALA A 668 -17.88 20.46 -37.77
C ALA A 668 -17.16 21.28 -38.86
N LEU A 669 -16.25 20.66 -39.61
CA LEU A 669 -15.58 21.27 -40.76
C LEU A 669 -16.58 21.61 -41.87
N TRP A 670 -17.53 20.71 -42.15
CA TRP A 670 -18.61 20.99 -43.09
C TRP A 670 -19.48 22.17 -42.62
N PHE A 671 -19.86 22.22 -41.33
CA PHE A 671 -20.55 23.38 -40.79
C PHE A 671 -19.71 24.66 -40.90
N HIS A 672 -18.39 24.57 -40.72
CA HIS A 672 -17.50 25.72 -40.86
C HIS A 672 -17.54 26.31 -42.27
N PHE A 673 -17.52 25.47 -43.31
CA PHE A 673 -17.61 25.92 -44.70
C PHE A 673 -19.03 26.37 -45.10
N ARG A 674 -20.08 25.85 -44.44
CA ARG A 674 -21.48 26.22 -44.73
C ARG A 674 -21.96 27.49 -43.99
N GLU A 675 -21.32 27.85 -42.89
CA GLU A 675 -21.65 29.00 -42.03
C GLU A 675 -21.77 30.34 -42.82
N PRO A 676 -20.89 30.66 -43.80
CA PRO A 676 -21.05 31.88 -44.62
C PRO A 676 -22.29 31.88 -45.52
N PHE A 677 -22.78 30.71 -45.94
CA PHE A 677 -23.90 30.59 -46.90
C PHE A 677 -25.27 30.45 -46.22
N THR A 678 -25.29 29.94 -44.99
CA THR A 678 -26.53 29.66 -44.23
C THR A 678 -26.72 30.58 -43.02
N GLY A 679 -25.73 31.43 -42.73
CA GLY A 679 -25.67 32.23 -41.51
C GLY A 679 -25.30 31.40 -40.28
N THR A 680 -25.11 32.07 -39.15
CA THR A 680 -25.12 31.39 -37.85
C THR A 680 -26.58 31.07 -37.56
N ASP A 681 -26.95 29.78 -37.59
CA ASP A 681 -28.35 29.34 -37.43
C ASP A 681 -29.09 30.13 -36.31
N PRO A 682 -30.27 30.72 -36.59
CA PRO A 682 -30.99 31.54 -35.62
C PRO A 682 -31.55 30.72 -34.45
N ASP A 683 -31.95 31.42 -33.38
CA ASP A 683 -32.68 30.85 -32.26
C ASP A 683 -33.93 30.09 -32.75
N ALA A 684 -34.16 28.88 -32.24
CA ALA A 684 -35.34 28.10 -32.60
C ALA A 684 -36.61 28.90 -32.25
N GLU A 685 -37.48 29.14 -33.23
CA GLU A 685 -38.76 29.79 -32.97
C GLU A 685 -39.60 28.94 -31.99
N PRO A 686 -40.48 29.56 -31.18
CA PRO A 686 -41.34 28.84 -30.24
C PRO A 686 -42.17 27.72 -30.91
N ASP A 687 -42.49 27.89 -32.20
CA ASP A 687 -43.27 26.95 -33.00
C ASP A 687 -42.48 25.66 -33.37
N ASP A 688 -41.15 25.73 -33.42
CA ASP A 688 -40.29 24.55 -33.65
C ASP A 688 -40.14 23.68 -32.39
N GLN A 689 -40.23 24.27 -31.20
CA GLN A 689 -40.28 23.51 -29.94
C GLN A 689 -41.58 22.71 -29.81
N TRP A 690 -42.71 23.29 -30.22
CA TRP A 690 -44.02 22.63 -30.26
C TRP A 690 -44.07 21.49 -31.30
N LYS A 691 -43.39 21.64 -32.44
CA LYS A 691 -43.24 20.57 -33.45
C LYS A 691 -42.32 19.44 -32.97
N ALA A 692 -41.26 19.75 -32.21
CA ALA A 692 -40.39 18.74 -31.59
C ALA A 692 -41.11 17.86 -30.55
N GLU A 693 -42.12 18.39 -29.85
CA GLU A 693 -42.93 17.65 -28.88
C GLU A 693 -43.79 16.55 -29.53
N LYS A 694 -44.19 16.71 -30.79
CA LYS A 694 -45.00 15.75 -31.57
C LYS A 694 -44.19 14.67 -32.30
N HIS A 695 -42.87 14.69 -32.23
CA HIS A 695 -42.02 13.73 -32.96
C HIS A 695 -41.76 12.42 -32.19
N PRO A 696 -41.45 11.32 -32.91
CA PRO A 696 -41.20 10.00 -32.30
C PRO A 696 -40.06 10.03 -31.26
N TRP A 697 -40.10 9.08 -30.32
CA TRP A 697 -39.15 8.96 -29.21
C TRP A 697 -37.66 9.00 -29.62
N TYR A 698 -37.30 8.52 -30.82
CA TYR A 698 -35.92 8.52 -31.32
C TYR A 698 -35.38 9.93 -31.62
N ARG A 699 -36.20 10.85 -32.14
CA ARG A 699 -35.78 12.26 -32.38
C ARG A 699 -35.58 13.00 -31.07
N ARG A 700 -36.43 12.76 -30.07
CA ARG A 700 -36.28 13.33 -28.72
C ARG A 700 -34.98 12.85 -28.06
N THR A 701 -34.66 11.57 -28.23
CA THR A 701 -33.41 10.97 -27.72
C THR A 701 -32.18 11.58 -28.42
N TRP A 702 -32.22 11.71 -29.75
CA TRP A 702 -31.14 12.35 -30.52
C TRP A 702 -30.91 13.81 -30.13
N HIS A 703 -31.97 14.60 -29.97
CA HIS A 703 -31.87 15.98 -29.49
C HIS A 703 -31.31 16.07 -28.06
N SER A 704 -31.68 15.13 -27.19
CA SER A 704 -31.10 15.06 -25.84
C SER A 704 -29.61 14.70 -25.87
N LEU A 705 -29.20 13.78 -26.75
CA LEU A 705 -27.82 13.35 -26.90
C LEU A 705 -26.94 14.47 -27.44
N ALA A 706 -27.39 15.14 -28.51
CA ALA A 706 -26.70 16.30 -29.09
C ALA A 706 -26.69 17.51 -28.13
N GLY A 707 -27.66 17.62 -27.22
CA GLY A 707 -27.77 18.70 -26.24
C GLY A 707 -26.88 18.53 -25.00
N ALA A 708 -26.46 17.30 -24.68
CA ALA A 708 -25.65 17.00 -23.49
C ALA A 708 -24.74 15.77 -23.70
N PRO A 709 -23.78 15.81 -24.65
CA PRO A 709 -22.97 14.65 -24.99
C PRO A 709 -22.15 14.12 -23.81
N LEU A 710 -21.59 15.01 -22.98
CA LEU A 710 -20.83 14.61 -21.78
C LEU A 710 -21.68 13.86 -20.75
N ALA A 711 -22.97 14.20 -20.61
CA ALA A 711 -23.86 13.53 -19.66
C ALA A 711 -24.08 12.07 -20.04
N TRP A 712 -24.35 11.82 -21.33
CA TRP A 712 -24.59 10.49 -21.85
C TRP A 712 -23.35 9.62 -21.82
N VAL A 713 -22.20 10.17 -22.19
CA VAL A 713 -20.97 9.40 -22.15
C VAL A 713 -20.53 9.12 -20.71
N ALA A 714 -20.65 10.09 -19.79
CA ALA A 714 -20.40 9.83 -18.38
C ALA A 714 -21.36 8.77 -17.82
N ALA A 715 -22.64 8.80 -18.19
CA ALA A 715 -23.59 7.76 -17.80
C ALA A 715 -23.18 6.37 -18.34
N LEU A 716 -22.72 6.30 -19.59
CA LEU A 716 -22.23 5.07 -20.20
C LEU A 716 -21.00 4.52 -19.46
N VAL A 717 -20.06 5.38 -19.09
CA VAL A 717 -18.87 4.99 -18.30
C VAL A 717 -19.27 4.48 -16.92
N VAL A 718 -20.15 5.18 -16.20
CA VAL A 718 -20.66 4.74 -14.88
C VAL A 718 -21.36 3.39 -14.97
N VAL A 719 -22.19 3.17 -16.01
CA VAL A 719 -22.84 1.87 -16.23
C VAL A 719 -21.81 0.80 -16.58
N PHE A 720 -20.82 1.12 -17.42
CA PHE A 720 -19.73 0.20 -17.76
C PHE A 720 -18.96 -0.22 -16.49
N GLU A 721 -18.62 0.71 -15.61
CA GLU A 721 -17.94 0.45 -14.33
C GLU A 721 -18.80 -0.45 -13.43
N LEU A 722 -20.08 -0.14 -13.24
CA LEU A 722 -20.99 -0.95 -12.41
C LEU A 722 -21.17 -2.37 -12.95
N VAL A 723 -21.36 -2.50 -14.26
CA VAL A 723 -21.58 -3.80 -14.92
C VAL A 723 -20.31 -4.64 -14.83
N THR A 724 -19.15 -4.08 -15.16
CA THR A 724 -17.88 -4.82 -15.14
C THR A 724 -17.47 -5.22 -13.71
N ALA A 725 -17.72 -4.36 -12.72
CA ALA A 725 -17.55 -4.70 -11.30
C ALA A 725 -18.50 -5.82 -10.83
N ALA A 726 -19.74 -5.86 -11.31
CA ALA A 726 -20.65 -6.97 -11.04
C ALA A 726 -20.15 -8.27 -11.69
N PHE A 727 -19.64 -8.21 -12.93
CA PHE A 727 -19.04 -9.37 -13.61
C PHE A 727 -17.81 -9.91 -12.89
N ALA A 728 -17.01 -9.07 -12.22
CA ALA A 728 -15.93 -9.56 -11.37
C ALA A 728 -16.44 -10.53 -10.29
N GLY A 729 -17.57 -10.24 -9.66
CA GLY A 729 -18.22 -11.14 -8.71
C GLY A 729 -18.81 -12.40 -9.34
N ILE A 730 -19.31 -12.30 -10.57
CA ILE A 730 -19.90 -13.44 -11.31
C ILE A 730 -18.81 -14.41 -11.78
N HIS A 731 -17.77 -13.90 -12.43
CA HIS A 731 -16.65 -14.71 -12.94
C HIS A 731 -15.87 -15.37 -11.81
N GLN A 732 -15.78 -14.74 -10.64
CA GLN A 732 -15.12 -15.27 -9.45
C GLN A 732 -16.12 -15.68 -8.35
N SER A 733 -17.26 -16.23 -8.76
CA SER A 733 -18.34 -16.62 -7.85
C SER A 733 -18.00 -17.83 -6.97
N ASP A 734 -17.09 -18.70 -7.43
CA ASP A 734 -16.58 -19.85 -6.70
C ASP A 734 -15.22 -19.61 -6.01
N SER A 735 -14.59 -18.45 -6.27
CA SER A 735 -13.32 -18.02 -5.68
C SER A 735 -13.43 -16.70 -4.91
N TYR A 736 -12.31 -16.00 -4.65
CA TYR A 736 -12.28 -14.68 -4.06
C TYR A 736 -12.62 -13.59 -5.09
N SER A 737 -13.50 -12.67 -4.68
CA SER A 737 -13.68 -11.38 -5.31
C SER A 737 -14.14 -10.36 -4.28
N VAL A 738 -13.91 -9.08 -4.55
CA VAL A 738 -14.37 -7.97 -3.69
C VAL A 738 -15.89 -8.03 -3.48
N PRO A 739 -16.75 -8.17 -4.53
CA PRO A 739 -18.18 -8.31 -4.35
C PRO A 739 -18.56 -9.48 -3.44
N ARG A 740 -17.99 -10.67 -3.67
CA ARG A 740 -18.32 -11.86 -2.89
C ARG A 740 -17.91 -11.70 -1.42
N SER A 741 -16.68 -11.24 -1.18
CA SER A 741 -16.15 -11.00 0.17
C SER A 741 -17.03 -10.01 0.96
N ASN A 742 -17.41 -8.90 0.33
CA ASN A 742 -18.24 -7.88 0.95
C ASN A 742 -19.67 -8.35 1.26
N LEU A 743 -20.25 -9.19 0.40
CA LEU A 743 -21.58 -9.79 0.61
C LEU A 743 -21.54 -10.89 1.68
N GLU A 744 -20.48 -11.70 1.72
CA GLU A 744 -20.25 -12.74 2.74
C GLU A 744 -20.04 -12.12 4.13
N ALA A 745 -19.41 -10.94 4.20
CA ALA A 745 -19.23 -10.20 5.45
C ALA A 745 -20.58 -9.82 6.10
N LEU A 746 -21.64 -9.58 5.31
CA LEU A 746 -22.99 -9.33 5.84
C LEU A 746 -23.58 -10.57 6.55
N ALA A 747 -23.11 -11.77 6.20
CA ALA A 747 -23.46 -13.03 6.85
C ALA A 747 -22.50 -13.40 8.00
N GLY A 748 -21.60 -12.49 8.41
CA GLY A 748 -20.62 -12.70 9.47
C GLY A 748 -19.31 -13.36 9.03
N LYS A 749 -19.16 -13.72 7.75
CA LYS A 749 -17.91 -14.27 7.19
C LYS A 749 -16.99 -13.15 6.73
N GLN A 750 -16.26 -12.58 7.69
CA GLN A 750 -15.48 -11.36 7.47
C GLN A 750 -14.01 -11.57 7.07
N CYS A 751 -13.50 -12.81 7.02
CA CYS A 751 -12.07 -13.09 6.83
C CYS A 751 -11.57 -13.04 5.37
N GLY A 752 -12.45 -12.65 4.44
CA GLY A 752 -12.05 -12.28 3.09
C GLY A 752 -11.43 -13.44 2.30
N MET A 753 -10.13 -13.32 2.01
CA MET A 753 -9.39 -14.32 1.24
C MET A 753 -8.86 -15.48 2.10
N ALA A 754 -8.70 -15.28 3.42
CA ALA A 754 -8.17 -16.31 4.32
C ALA A 754 -9.02 -17.60 4.33
N ASP A 755 -10.35 -17.47 4.16
CA ASP A 755 -11.28 -18.61 4.08
C ASP A 755 -11.26 -19.31 2.71
N LYS A 756 -10.54 -18.75 1.73
CA LYS A 756 -10.54 -19.18 0.32
C LYS A 756 -9.18 -19.65 -0.17
N ILE A 757 -8.14 -19.52 0.64
CA ILE A 757 -6.81 -20.06 0.33
C ILE A 757 -6.68 -21.41 1.03
N TRP A 758 -6.36 -22.43 0.24
CA TRP A 758 -5.94 -23.73 0.72
C TRP A 758 -4.44 -23.72 1.00
N VAL A 759 -4.07 -24.30 2.13
CA VAL A 759 -2.69 -24.44 2.60
C VAL A 759 -2.39 -25.92 2.82
N GLU A 760 -1.23 -26.34 2.34
CA GLU A 760 -0.66 -27.67 2.50
C GLU A 760 0.50 -27.60 3.50
N GLU A 761 0.34 -28.18 4.70
CA GLU A 761 1.33 -28.09 5.80
C GLU A 761 2.37 -29.23 5.82
N ASN A 762 2.19 -30.31 5.03
CA ASN A 762 3.06 -31.50 5.07
C ASN A 762 3.13 -32.22 3.71
N PRO A 763 3.67 -31.60 2.66
CA PRO A 763 3.57 -32.12 1.30
C PRO A 763 4.15 -33.53 1.12
N SER A 764 5.33 -33.80 1.69
CA SER A 764 6.05 -35.08 1.57
C SER A 764 5.28 -36.28 2.12
N SER A 765 4.28 -36.05 2.99
CA SER A 765 3.44 -37.12 3.55
C SER A 765 2.32 -37.56 2.60
N TYR A 766 2.04 -36.79 1.55
CA TYR A 766 0.95 -37.03 0.60
C TYR A 766 1.44 -37.36 -0.80
N GLU A 767 2.74 -37.61 -0.96
CA GLU A 767 3.32 -38.15 -2.19
C GLU A 767 2.70 -39.49 -2.54
N LEU A 768 2.40 -39.67 -3.82
CA LEU A 768 1.84 -40.92 -4.31
C LEU A 768 2.91 -42.01 -4.22
N SER A 769 2.48 -43.23 -3.90
CA SER A 769 3.37 -44.38 -3.92
C SER A 769 3.51 -44.93 -5.34
N PRO A 770 4.71 -45.38 -5.75
CA PRO A 770 4.87 -46.04 -7.03
C PRO A 770 4.11 -47.37 -7.07
N VAL A 771 3.60 -47.71 -8.26
CA VAL A 771 2.97 -49.00 -8.55
C VAL A 771 4.03 -50.10 -8.51
N ASP A 772 5.13 -49.93 -9.25
CA ASP A 772 6.24 -50.85 -9.24
C ASP A 772 7.26 -50.52 -8.14
N LYS A 773 7.15 -51.22 -7.02
CA LYS A 773 8.05 -51.06 -5.86
C LYS A 773 9.47 -51.58 -6.07
N THR A 774 9.79 -52.14 -7.24
CA THR A 774 11.17 -52.60 -7.53
C THR A 774 12.01 -51.57 -8.28
N LEU A 775 11.43 -50.46 -8.70
CA LEU A 775 12.19 -49.34 -9.26
C LEU A 775 13.08 -48.74 -8.17
N THR A 776 14.38 -48.58 -8.47
CA THR A 776 15.34 -47.92 -7.58
C THR A 776 15.07 -46.42 -7.45
N ASP A 777 14.70 -45.77 -8.55
CA ASP A 777 14.23 -44.39 -8.58
C ASP A 777 12.91 -44.34 -9.37
N PRO A 778 11.76 -44.31 -8.69
CA PRO A 778 10.47 -44.22 -9.35
C PRO A 778 10.24 -42.91 -10.11
N LEU A 779 10.94 -41.82 -9.76
CA LEU A 779 10.85 -40.55 -10.48
C LEU A 779 11.58 -40.64 -11.82
N ALA A 780 12.73 -41.33 -11.86
CA ALA A 780 13.44 -41.63 -13.12
C ALA A 780 12.73 -42.70 -13.98
N GLY A 781 11.88 -43.53 -13.38
CA GLY A 781 11.17 -44.60 -14.08
C GLY A 781 12.07 -45.77 -14.49
N PRO A 782 11.57 -46.72 -15.30
CA PRO A 782 12.36 -47.86 -15.75
C PRO A 782 13.42 -47.45 -16.78
N ALA A 783 14.61 -48.08 -16.71
CA ALA A 783 15.72 -47.81 -17.63
C ALA A 783 15.41 -48.09 -19.11
N THR A 784 14.38 -48.91 -19.38
CA THR A 784 13.86 -49.15 -20.72
C THR A 784 12.33 -49.10 -20.70
N GLN A 785 11.74 -48.53 -21.75
CA GLN A 785 10.29 -48.51 -21.91
C GLN A 785 9.80 -49.74 -22.69
N PRO A 786 8.56 -50.22 -22.44
CA PRO A 786 7.96 -51.29 -23.23
C PRO A 786 7.89 -50.90 -24.72
N ALA A 787 7.95 -51.89 -25.62
CA ALA A 787 7.85 -51.65 -27.06
C ALA A 787 6.52 -50.98 -27.50
N SER A 788 5.50 -51.01 -26.63
CA SER A 788 4.22 -50.35 -26.83
C SER A 788 4.18 -48.88 -26.33
N SER A 789 5.23 -48.39 -25.67
CA SER A 789 5.32 -47.00 -25.22
C SER A 789 5.65 -46.07 -26.38
N THR A 790 4.97 -44.93 -26.45
CA THR A 790 5.30 -43.83 -27.37
C THR A 790 6.39 -42.93 -26.80
N GLU A 791 6.51 -42.88 -25.48
CA GLU A 791 7.48 -42.03 -24.78
C GLU A 791 8.82 -42.73 -24.59
N PRO A 792 9.96 -42.01 -24.75
CA PRO A 792 11.29 -42.55 -24.52
C PRO A 792 11.54 -42.81 -23.02
N ALA A 793 12.54 -43.64 -22.74
CA ALA A 793 13.05 -43.79 -21.38
C ALA A 793 13.77 -42.51 -20.94
N THR A 794 13.84 -42.29 -19.62
CA THR A 794 14.45 -41.09 -19.06
C THR A 794 15.91 -40.94 -19.47
N SER A 795 16.26 -39.77 -20.01
CA SER A 795 17.60 -39.41 -20.47
C SER A 795 17.83 -37.90 -20.31
N GLY A 796 19.03 -37.49 -19.90
CA GLY A 796 19.35 -36.06 -19.70
C GLY A 796 18.81 -35.45 -18.41
N PHE A 797 18.12 -36.24 -17.57
CA PHE A 797 17.69 -35.83 -16.24
C PHE A 797 18.63 -36.38 -15.15
N GLY A 798 18.97 -35.57 -14.15
CA GLY A 798 19.85 -35.94 -13.04
C GLY A 798 19.42 -35.38 -11.68
N PRO A 799 19.82 -36.00 -10.54
CA PRO A 799 19.49 -35.51 -9.20
C PRO A 799 20.04 -34.12 -8.87
N ASP A 800 21.25 -33.80 -9.32
CA ASP A 800 21.92 -32.48 -9.12
C ASP A 800 21.89 -31.62 -10.38
N ALA A 801 21.05 -31.97 -11.35
CA ALA A 801 20.85 -31.19 -12.57
C ALA A 801 19.86 -30.04 -12.31
N VAL A 802 20.17 -29.23 -11.29
CA VAL A 802 19.40 -28.10 -10.77
C VAL A 802 20.34 -26.91 -10.63
N PRO A 803 20.02 -25.72 -11.14
CA PRO A 803 20.81 -24.52 -10.88
C PRO A 803 20.80 -24.15 -9.40
N GLU A 804 21.92 -23.58 -8.93
CA GLU A 804 22.04 -23.03 -7.58
C GLU A 804 21.04 -21.89 -7.32
N GLU A 805 20.84 -21.02 -8.33
CA GLU A 805 19.92 -19.87 -8.27
C GLU A 805 18.75 -20.02 -9.26
N LEU A 806 17.53 -19.83 -8.75
CA LEU A 806 16.26 -19.91 -9.47
C LEU A 806 15.47 -18.59 -9.34
N ASP A 807 16.17 -17.48 -9.54
CA ASP A 807 15.63 -16.13 -9.39
C ASP A 807 14.53 -15.80 -10.42
N THR A 808 13.36 -15.43 -9.92
CA THR A 808 12.35 -14.71 -10.69
C THR A 808 12.60 -13.22 -10.52
N LYS A 809 12.84 -12.50 -11.63
CA LYS A 809 13.06 -11.04 -11.61
C LYS A 809 11.92 -10.30 -12.30
N THR A 810 11.41 -9.26 -11.64
CA THR A 810 10.44 -8.34 -12.24
C THR A 810 11.15 -7.24 -13.04
N PRO A 811 10.54 -6.65 -14.08
CA PRO A 811 11.10 -5.46 -14.72
C PRO A 811 11.15 -4.28 -13.74
N ALA A 812 12.22 -3.48 -13.77
CA ALA A 812 12.37 -2.33 -12.88
C ALA A 812 11.19 -1.33 -12.90
N GLY A 813 10.49 -1.22 -14.04
CA GLY A 813 9.28 -0.40 -14.16
C GLY A 813 8.12 -0.85 -13.24
N ALA A 814 8.10 -2.11 -12.81
CA ALA A 814 7.10 -2.64 -11.87
C ALA A 814 7.25 -2.04 -10.46
N LEU A 815 8.46 -1.60 -10.07
CA LEU A 815 8.73 -0.91 -8.80
C LEU A 815 8.14 0.52 -8.78
N GLY A 816 7.68 1.03 -9.92
CA GLY A 816 7.07 2.35 -10.03
C GLY A 816 8.03 3.48 -9.62
N VAL A 817 7.71 4.18 -8.53
CA VAL A 817 8.54 5.30 -8.03
C VAL A 817 9.90 4.86 -7.46
N LEU A 818 10.04 3.57 -7.15
CA LEU A 818 11.30 2.96 -6.66
C LEU A 818 12.09 2.29 -7.80
N ALA A 819 11.72 2.51 -9.07
CA ALA A 819 12.43 1.93 -10.21
C ALA A 819 13.93 2.30 -10.27
N GLY A 820 14.32 3.43 -9.66
CA GLY A 820 15.71 3.84 -9.53
C GLY A 820 16.52 2.99 -8.56
N ASP A 821 15.88 2.36 -7.57
CA ASP A 821 16.55 1.58 -6.53
C ASP A 821 17.17 0.31 -7.12
N ALA A 822 16.56 -0.24 -8.17
CA ALA A 822 17.10 -1.35 -8.96
C ALA A 822 18.46 -1.06 -9.62
N ALA A 823 18.85 0.20 -9.76
CA ALA A 823 20.18 0.58 -10.25
C ALA A 823 21.25 0.54 -9.15
N ALA A 824 20.85 0.71 -7.88
CA ALA A 824 21.74 0.63 -6.72
C ALA A 824 21.85 -0.81 -6.21
N ASP A 825 20.73 -1.54 -6.19
CA ASP A 825 20.63 -2.92 -5.77
C ASP A 825 19.72 -3.70 -6.75
N PRO A 826 20.29 -4.47 -7.69
CA PRO A 826 19.52 -5.28 -8.64
C PRO A 826 18.65 -6.36 -7.98
N ASP A 827 18.99 -6.79 -6.75
CA ASP A 827 18.29 -7.88 -6.06
C ASP A 827 16.91 -7.44 -5.55
N VAL A 828 16.65 -6.13 -5.50
CA VAL A 828 15.32 -5.56 -5.24
C VAL A 828 14.29 -5.99 -6.30
N LEU A 829 14.73 -6.49 -7.45
CA LEU A 829 13.86 -7.04 -8.50
C LEU A 829 13.47 -8.50 -8.28
N ILE A 830 14.11 -9.21 -7.36
CA ILE A 830 13.82 -10.62 -7.05
C ILE A 830 12.44 -10.71 -6.40
N ALA A 831 11.60 -11.59 -6.95
CA ALA A 831 10.20 -11.77 -6.56
C ALA A 831 9.90 -13.20 -6.06
N ASN A 832 10.93 -13.92 -5.62
CA ASN A 832 10.81 -15.26 -5.05
C ASN A 832 10.16 -15.21 -3.66
N ALA A 833 9.33 -16.20 -3.37
CA ALA A 833 8.88 -16.48 -2.01
C ALA A 833 9.98 -17.24 -1.24
N GLY A 834 9.90 -17.25 0.09
CA GLY A 834 10.88 -17.89 0.97
C GLY A 834 11.22 -19.33 0.56
N GLY A 835 12.50 -19.60 0.29
CA GLY A 835 12.99 -20.93 -0.08
C GLY A 835 12.66 -21.39 -1.51
N THR A 836 12.07 -20.55 -2.38
CA THR A 836 11.80 -20.94 -3.78
C THR A 836 12.90 -20.53 -4.78
N GLY A 837 13.94 -19.84 -4.29
CA GLY A 837 15.08 -19.33 -5.07
C GLY A 837 16.19 -20.34 -5.36
N GLY A 838 16.07 -21.59 -4.94
CA GLY A 838 17.14 -22.59 -5.08
C GLY A 838 18.03 -22.65 -3.84
N GLY A 839 19.24 -23.18 -4.02
CA GLY A 839 20.21 -23.45 -2.96
C GLY A 839 20.67 -24.91 -2.90
N GLU A 840 21.68 -25.17 -2.09
CA GLU A 840 22.24 -26.50 -1.87
C GLU A 840 22.27 -26.87 -0.38
N GLU A 841 22.03 -28.15 -0.10
CA GLU A 841 22.05 -28.78 1.21
C GLU A 841 23.34 -29.57 1.42
N SER A 842 23.89 -29.50 2.63
CA SER A 842 25.11 -30.25 2.98
C SER A 842 24.93 -31.78 3.00
N THR A 843 23.70 -32.25 3.17
CA THR A 843 23.36 -33.68 3.25
C THR A 843 22.57 -34.09 2.01
N PRO A 844 22.96 -35.17 1.30
CA PRO A 844 22.22 -35.61 0.12
C PRO A 844 20.84 -36.16 0.49
N GLY A 845 19.86 -35.88 -0.36
CA GLY A 845 18.49 -36.40 -0.30
C GLY A 845 18.38 -37.87 -0.73
N VAL A 846 17.13 -38.34 -0.88
CA VAL A 846 16.81 -39.76 -1.07
C VAL A 846 17.41 -40.39 -2.33
N ASN A 847 17.57 -39.62 -3.42
CA ASN A 847 18.19 -40.07 -4.67
C ASN A 847 19.61 -39.49 -4.88
N GLY A 848 20.21 -38.94 -3.81
CA GLY A 848 21.57 -38.38 -3.83
C GLY A 848 21.65 -36.89 -4.15
N SER A 849 20.53 -36.20 -4.41
CA SER A 849 20.52 -34.77 -4.73
C SER A 849 20.92 -33.90 -3.53
N HIS A 850 21.68 -32.84 -3.78
CA HIS A 850 22.01 -31.78 -2.86
C HIS A 850 21.13 -30.53 -3.05
N ALA A 851 20.17 -30.52 -3.98
CA ALA A 851 19.34 -29.34 -4.19
C ALA A 851 18.41 -29.07 -2.99
N ALA A 852 18.33 -27.81 -2.56
CA ALA A 852 17.37 -27.36 -1.55
C ALA A 852 15.94 -27.45 -2.11
N LEU A 853 15.04 -28.11 -1.37
CA LEU A 853 13.66 -28.32 -1.80
C LEU A 853 12.70 -27.26 -1.20
N PRO A 854 11.73 -26.77 -1.98
CA PRO A 854 10.80 -25.73 -1.55
C PRO A 854 9.64 -26.31 -0.71
N PHE A 855 8.78 -25.43 -0.18
CA PHE A 855 7.47 -25.79 0.36
C PHE A 855 7.47 -26.76 1.56
N GLU A 856 8.56 -26.84 2.32
CA GLU A 856 8.74 -27.84 3.40
C GLU A 856 8.75 -29.29 2.87
N LEU A 857 9.13 -29.51 1.61
CA LEU A 857 9.43 -30.84 1.10
C LEU A 857 10.64 -31.41 1.83
N ASP A 858 10.55 -32.69 2.17
CA ASP A 858 11.54 -33.40 2.99
C ASP A 858 12.52 -34.09 2.04
N PRO A 859 13.79 -33.64 1.93
CA PRO A 859 14.76 -34.22 1.00
C PRO A 859 15.06 -35.69 1.29
N SER A 860 14.82 -36.17 2.52
CA SER A 860 15.02 -37.57 2.89
C SER A 860 13.94 -38.51 2.33
N LYS A 861 12.84 -37.95 1.79
CA LYS A 861 11.70 -38.70 1.21
C LYS A 861 11.42 -38.33 -0.23
N THR A 862 11.69 -37.08 -0.60
CA THR A 862 11.32 -36.49 -1.88
C THR A 862 12.51 -36.53 -2.84
N PRO A 863 12.50 -37.38 -3.88
CA PRO A 863 13.50 -37.31 -4.94
C PRO A 863 13.25 -36.07 -5.81
N VAL A 864 14.31 -35.58 -6.45
CA VAL A 864 14.24 -34.50 -7.44
C VAL A 864 15.05 -34.91 -8.67
N LEU A 865 14.56 -34.52 -9.85
CA LEU A 865 15.28 -34.66 -11.12
C LEU A 865 15.14 -33.39 -11.93
N GLY A 866 16.23 -32.91 -12.51
CA GLY A 866 16.22 -31.78 -13.44
C GLY A 866 16.98 -32.05 -14.72
N SER A 867 16.74 -31.25 -15.76
CA SER A 867 17.46 -31.31 -17.05
C SER A 867 18.62 -30.32 -17.16
N TYR A 868 18.88 -29.49 -16.15
CA TYR A 868 19.89 -28.44 -16.24
C TYR A 868 21.32 -29.00 -16.29
N SER A 869 22.11 -28.49 -17.23
CA SER A 869 23.53 -28.79 -17.36
C SER A 869 24.33 -27.48 -17.45
N LYS A 870 25.38 -27.38 -16.63
CA LYS A 870 26.31 -26.24 -16.65
C LYS A 870 27.27 -26.27 -17.85
N ASP A 871 27.54 -27.47 -18.36
CA ASP A 871 28.52 -27.71 -19.42
C ASP A 871 27.86 -27.64 -20.80
N ASP A 872 27.21 -28.73 -21.20
CA ASP A 872 26.50 -28.87 -22.48
C ASP A 872 25.03 -29.22 -22.22
N GLN A 873 24.13 -28.40 -22.76
CA GLN A 873 22.69 -28.70 -22.80
C GLN A 873 22.43 -29.76 -23.88
N THR A 874 21.69 -30.80 -23.52
CA THR A 874 21.32 -31.90 -24.43
C THR A 874 19.82 -32.13 -24.37
N PRO A 875 19.17 -32.60 -25.45
CA PRO A 875 17.76 -32.96 -25.39
C PRO A 875 17.51 -33.94 -24.24
N ALA A 876 16.61 -33.58 -23.35
CA ALA A 876 16.29 -34.34 -22.15
C ALA A 876 14.84 -34.78 -22.19
N HIS A 877 14.61 -36.04 -21.81
CA HIS A 877 13.28 -36.63 -21.74
C HIS A 877 13.13 -37.34 -20.40
N LEU A 878 11.98 -37.21 -19.77
CA LEU A 878 11.63 -37.87 -18.52
C LEU A 878 10.31 -38.61 -18.72
N THR A 879 10.32 -39.91 -18.43
CA THR A 879 9.09 -40.70 -18.27
C THR A 879 9.18 -41.40 -16.92
N SER A 880 8.49 -40.85 -15.92
CA SER A 880 8.52 -41.43 -14.57
C SER A 880 7.87 -42.80 -14.54
N GLY A 881 8.07 -43.52 -13.42
CA GLY A 881 7.28 -44.70 -13.15
C GLY A 881 5.79 -44.37 -12.91
N TRP A 882 4.93 -45.39 -12.91
CA TRP A 882 3.52 -45.22 -12.57
C TRP A 882 3.33 -45.02 -11.06
N TYR A 883 2.59 -43.98 -10.67
CA TYR A 883 2.21 -43.67 -9.30
C TYR A 883 0.75 -44.00 -9.05
N ALA A 884 0.47 -44.82 -8.04
CA ALA A 884 -0.86 -45.32 -7.74
C ALA A 884 -1.75 -44.20 -7.16
N LEU A 885 -2.94 -44.02 -7.75
CA LEU A 885 -3.98 -43.17 -7.19
C LEU A 885 -4.90 -43.98 -6.27
N PRO A 886 -5.23 -43.47 -5.06
CA PRO A 886 -6.18 -44.13 -4.19
C PRO A 886 -7.59 -44.11 -4.81
N THR A 887 -8.43 -45.10 -4.50
CA THR A 887 -9.78 -45.22 -5.10
C THR A 887 -10.69 -44.02 -4.83
N ASP A 888 -10.42 -43.29 -3.75
CA ASP A 888 -11.13 -42.10 -3.32
C ASP A 888 -10.37 -40.80 -3.64
N TYR A 889 -9.46 -40.79 -4.63
CA TYR A 889 -8.63 -39.62 -4.96
C TYR A 889 -9.43 -38.34 -5.21
N ARG A 890 -10.65 -38.44 -5.75
CA ARG A 890 -11.58 -37.31 -5.95
C ARG A 890 -12.05 -36.65 -4.65
N GLY A 891 -11.84 -37.29 -3.49
CA GLY A 891 -12.06 -36.68 -2.17
C GLY A 891 -11.02 -35.61 -1.83
N ARG A 892 -9.91 -35.54 -2.57
CA ARG A 892 -8.91 -34.47 -2.50
C ARG A 892 -9.09 -33.51 -3.69
N PRO A 893 -8.81 -32.20 -3.53
CA PRO A 893 -9.16 -31.20 -4.54
C PRO A 893 -8.23 -31.18 -5.76
N LEU A 894 -6.96 -31.56 -5.61
CA LEU A 894 -5.92 -31.39 -6.63
C LEU A 894 -5.00 -32.61 -6.70
N VAL A 895 -4.42 -32.88 -7.88
CA VAL A 895 -3.13 -33.57 -8.03
C VAL A 895 -2.09 -32.50 -8.35
N THR A 896 -0.95 -32.53 -7.67
CA THR A 896 0.09 -31.50 -7.80
C THR A 896 1.48 -32.10 -7.63
N PHE A 897 2.51 -31.40 -8.12
CA PHE A 897 3.90 -31.63 -7.79
C PHE A 897 4.69 -30.33 -7.96
N SER A 898 5.86 -30.29 -7.34
CA SER A 898 6.73 -29.12 -7.38
C SER A 898 7.64 -29.21 -8.59
N ILE A 899 7.80 -28.08 -9.28
CA ILE A 899 8.62 -27.92 -10.47
C ILE A 899 9.44 -26.63 -10.41
N ALA A 900 10.50 -26.56 -11.19
CA ALA A 900 11.24 -25.34 -11.47
C ALA A 900 11.71 -25.32 -12.93
N GLY A 901 12.21 -24.16 -13.37
CA GLY A 901 12.67 -23.92 -14.73
C GLY A 901 11.64 -23.26 -15.64
N GLN A 902 12.03 -23.06 -16.90
CA GLN A 902 11.30 -22.24 -17.87
C GLN A 902 10.97 -23.03 -19.14
N PHE A 903 9.70 -23.39 -19.32
CA PHE A 903 9.17 -24.10 -20.48
C PHE A 903 7.88 -23.43 -20.96
N ASP A 904 7.75 -23.23 -22.28
CA ASP A 904 6.68 -22.41 -22.86
C ASP A 904 5.55 -23.25 -23.46
N ASN A 905 5.82 -24.49 -23.85
CA ASN A 905 4.84 -25.34 -24.51
C ASN A 905 4.17 -26.24 -23.46
N PRO A 906 2.83 -26.20 -23.32
CA PRO A 906 2.12 -27.05 -22.36
C PRO A 906 2.29 -28.56 -22.59
N GLN A 907 2.81 -28.99 -23.75
CA GLN A 907 3.16 -30.39 -24.01
C GLN A 907 4.53 -30.79 -23.47
N ASP A 908 5.37 -29.84 -23.07
CA ASP A 908 6.70 -30.11 -22.51
C ASP A 908 6.60 -30.72 -21.11
N LEU A 909 5.45 -30.59 -20.43
CA LEU A 909 5.15 -31.23 -19.15
C LEU A 909 3.68 -31.68 -19.09
N VAL A 910 3.46 -32.99 -19.12
CA VAL A 910 2.12 -33.58 -19.05
C VAL A 910 2.05 -34.66 -17.98
N LEU A 911 0.83 -34.87 -17.46
CA LEU A 911 0.52 -35.98 -16.56
C LEU A 911 -0.26 -37.03 -17.34
N GLU A 912 0.37 -38.16 -17.62
CA GLU A 912 -0.31 -39.32 -18.21
C GLU A 912 -1.06 -40.10 -17.14
N TYR A 913 -2.18 -40.72 -17.54
CA TYR A 913 -3.01 -41.53 -16.65
C TYR A 913 -3.40 -42.86 -17.28
N THR A 914 -3.63 -43.87 -16.43
CA THR A 914 -4.11 -45.19 -16.83
C THR A 914 -5.36 -45.61 -16.06
N THR A 915 -6.19 -46.43 -16.71
CA THR A 915 -7.34 -47.13 -16.08
C THR A 915 -7.05 -48.62 -15.89
N GLY A 916 -5.80 -49.03 -16.12
CA GLY A 916 -5.34 -50.41 -15.95
C GLY A 916 -5.53 -50.90 -14.51
N LYS A 917 -5.87 -52.17 -14.32
CA LYS A 917 -6.06 -52.73 -12.98
C LYS A 917 -4.73 -52.90 -12.27
N ILE A 918 -4.60 -52.31 -11.09
CA ILE A 918 -3.41 -52.40 -10.26
C ILE A 918 -3.61 -53.47 -9.19
N GLY A 919 -2.66 -54.39 -9.10
CA GLY A 919 -2.55 -55.38 -8.04
C GLY A 919 -1.14 -55.38 -7.43
N PRO A 920 -0.91 -56.16 -6.36
CA PRO A 920 0.37 -56.15 -5.63
C PRO A 920 1.61 -56.57 -6.44
N THR A 921 1.40 -57.23 -7.59
CA THR A 921 2.45 -57.72 -8.49
C THR A 921 2.50 -56.96 -9.81
N THR A 922 1.68 -55.92 -9.98
CA THR A 922 1.67 -55.10 -11.21
C THR A 922 3.01 -54.40 -11.36
N ARG A 923 3.58 -54.50 -12.56
CA ARG A 923 4.81 -53.82 -12.96
C ARG A 923 4.49 -52.65 -13.87
N ASP A 924 5.43 -51.74 -14.00
CA ASP A 924 5.27 -50.57 -14.87
C ASP A 924 5.03 -50.95 -16.33
N ALA A 925 5.68 -52.03 -16.80
CA ALA A 925 5.50 -52.55 -18.15
C ALA A 925 4.13 -53.18 -18.42
N ASP A 926 3.34 -53.49 -17.38
CA ASP A 926 1.98 -54.04 -17.52
C ASP A 926 0.94 -52.95 -17.77
N LEU A 927 1.30 -51.68 -17.59
CA LEU A 927 0.42 -50.52 -17.69
C LEU A 927 0.75 -49.68 -18.92
N ALA A 928 -0.29 -49.24 -19.62
CA ALA A 928 -0.18 -48.30 -20.74
C ALA A 928 -1.01 -47.05 -20.46
N ALA A 929 -0.56 -45.91 -20.98
CA ALA A 929 -1.29 -44.66 -20.90
C ALA A 929 -2.62 -44.79 -21.66
N THR A 930 -3.70 -44.36 -21.01
CA THR A 930 -5.04 -44.27 -21.62
C THR A 930 -5.40 -42.85 -22.04
N GLY A 931 -4.63 -41.87 -21.58
CA GLY A 931 -4.71 -40.47 -21.96
C GLY A 931 -3.72 -39.63 -21.14
N SER A 932 -3.70 -38.33 -21.42
CA SER A 932 -2.87 -37.35 -20.72
C SER A 932 -3.66 -36.07 -20.41
N VAL A 933 -3.15 -35.28 -19.48
CA VAL A 933 -3.67 -33.96 -19.15
C VAL A 933 -2.52 -32.97 -18.98
N ASN A 934 -2.73 -31.74 -19.45
CA ASN A 934 -1.77 -30.66 -19.24
C ASN A 934 -1.89 -30.17 -17.81
N MET A 935 -0.76 -29.85 -17.21
CA MET A 935 -0.74 -29.25 -15.88
C MET A 935 -0.96 -27.74 -15.95
N ILE A 936 -1.64 -27.17 -14.96
CA ILE A 936 -1.75 -25.72 -14.81
C ILE A 936 -0.49 -25.23 -14.11
N ASP A 937 0.30 -24.42 -14.81
CA ASP A 937 1.44 -23.71 -14.25
C ASP A 937 1.04 -22.25 -13.90
N PRO A 938 1.00 -21.89 -12.61
CA PRO A 938 0.66 -20.53 -12.15
C PRO A 938 1.81 -19.52 -12.33
N GLY A 939 3.05 -19.96 -12.55
CA GLY A 939 4.24 -19.13 -12.36
C GLY A 939 4.54 -18.83 -10.87
N PRO A 940 5.54 -17.98 -10.59
CA PRO A 940 6.45 -17.37 -11.56
C PRO A 940 7.62 -18.27 -11.97
N MET A 941 8.15 -18.05 -13.18
CA MET A 941 9.27 -18.81 -13.75
C MET A 941 10.58 -18.00 -13.64
N PRO A 942 11.75 -18.63 -13.42
CA PRO A 942 12.00 -20.08 -13.35
C PRO A 942 11.91 -20.67 -11.92
N SER A 943 11.47 -19.90 -10.91
CA SER A 943 11.47 -20.34 -9.51
C SER A 943 10.68 -21.62 -9.24
N TRP A 944 10.97 -22.25 -8.09
CA TRP A 944 10.19 -23.36 -7.58
C TRP A 944 8.72 -22.99 -7.39
N ARG A 945 7.83 -23.81 -7.97
CA ARG A 945 6.38 -23.61 -7.95
C ARG A 945 5.63 -24.93 -8.05
N ASN A 946 4.33 -24.92 -7.74
CA ASN A 946 3.49 -26.12 -7.77
C ASN A 946 2.56 -26.10 -9.00
N VAL A 947 2.82 -27.02 -9.94
CA VAL A 947 1.89 -27.32 -11.03
C VAL A 947 0.74 -28.15 -10.53
N ARG A 948 -0.45 -27.95 -11.10
CA ARG A 948 -1.68 -28.45 -10.51
C ARG A 948 -2.75 -28.79 -11.53
N VAL A 949 -3.55 -29.80 -11.21
CA VAL A 949 -4.78 -30.14 -11.93
C VAL A 949 -5.89 -30.48 -10.93
N PRO A 950 -7.09 -29.87 -11.04
CA PRO A 950 -8.23 -30.27 -10.23
C PRO A 950 -8.56 -31.74 -10.43
N THR A 951 -8.78 -32.48 -9.34
CA THR A 951 -9.17 -33.90 -9.44
C THR A 951 -10.52 -34.07 -10.13
N THR A 952 -11.36 -33.01 -10.17
CA THR A 952 -12.62 -32.96 -10.90
C THR A 952 -12.43 -33.01 -12.41
N ASP A 953 -11.31 -32.51 -12.92
CA ASP A 953 -11.04 -32.37 -14.35
C ASP A 953 -10.43 -33.67 -14.93
N LEU A 954 -9.95 -34.55 -14.05
CA LEU A 954 -9.49 -35.88 -14.42
C LEU A 954 -10.67 -36.82 -14.76
N PRO A 955 -10.52 -37.74 -15.73
CA PRO A 955 -11.49 -38.80 -16.00
C PRO A 955 -11.82 -39.70 -14.80
N ASP A 956 -12.97 -40.38 -14.85
CA ASP A 956 -13.36 -41.38 -13.85
C ASP A 956 -12.55 -42.68 -13.99
N ASN A 957 -12.36 -43.38 -12.87
CA ASN A 957 -11.74 -44.72 -12.77
C ASN A 957 -10.25 -44.77 -13.15
N ILE A 958 -9.53 -43.66 -13.06
CA ILE A 958 -8.07 -43.67 -13.14
C ILE A 958 -7.50 -44.40 -11.93
N THR A 959 -6.50 -45.23 -12.18
CA THR A 959 -5.84 -46.06 -11.17
C THR A 959 -4.41 -45.61 -10.89
N ALA A 960 -3.70 -45.04 -11.87
CA ALA A 960 -2.36 -44.48 -11.69
C ALA A 960 -2.08 -43.31 -12.66
N VAL A 961 -1.09 -42.50 -12.30
CA VAL A 961 -0.56 -41.39 -13.08
C VAL A 961 0.96 -41.46 -13.22
N ARG A 962 1.54 -40.85 -14.25
CA ARG A 962 3.00 -40.68 -14.39
C ARG A 962 3.33 -39.32 -15.01
N ILE A 963 4.49 -38.80 -14.68
CA ILE A 963 5.00 -37.54 -15.22
C ILE A 963 5.73 -37.85 -16.53
N VAL A 964 5.41 -37.08 -17.57
CA VAL A 964 6.19 -37.05 -18.81
C VAL A 964 6.65 -35.61 -19.03
N ALA A 965 7.96 -35.42 -19.16
CA ALA A 965 8.56 -34.12 -19.44
C ALA A 965 9.53 -34.21 -20.62
N THR A 966 9.50 -33.21 -21.49
CA THR A 966 10.37 -33.10 -22.67
C THR A 966 11.02 -31.72 -22.70
N ASP A 967 12.33 -31.71 -22.82
CA ASP A 967 13.16 -30.52 -22.96
C ASP A 967 14.08 -30.67 -24.17
N ASP A 968 13.58 -30.23 -25.33
CA ASP A 968 14.32 -30.24 -26.60
C ASP A 968 15.08 -28.92 -26.84
N ASN A 969 14.98 -27.95 -25.92
CA ASN A 969 15.52 -26.61 -26.11
C ASN A 969 16.90 -26.47 -25.45
N LEU A 970 17.94 -26.34 -26.27
CA LEU A 970 19.33 -26.31 -25.80
C LEU A 970 19.79 -24.96 -25.23
N ALA A 971 18.88 -24.03 -24.97
CA ALA A 971 19.23 -22.76 -24.34
C ALA A 971 19.54 -22.97 -22.86
N SER A 972 20.60 -22.33 -22.34
CA SER A 972 21.09 -22.56 -20.96
C SER A 972 20.10 -22.15 -19.87
N ASP A 973 19.14 -21.28 -20.19
CA ASP A 973 18.06 -20.80 -19.32
C ASP A 973 16.78 -21.64 -19.46
N ARG A 974 16.80 -22.67 -20.30
CA ARG A 974 15.70 -23.62 -20.52
C ARG A 974 16.07 -24.94 -19.86
N TYR A 975 15.24 -25.33 -18.91
CA TYR A 975 15.36 -26.58 -18.18
C TYR A 975 14.03 -26.85 -17.49
N ILE A 976 13.81 -28.11 -17.11
CA ILE A 976 12.66 -28.56 -16.34
C ILE A 976 13.18 -29.35 -15.15
N ILE A 977 12.67 -29.02 -13.96
CA ILE A 977 12.95 -29.74 -12.73
C ILE A 977 11.62 -30.22 -12.17
N VAL A 978 11.55 -31.46 -11.70
CA VAL A 978 10.32 -32.07 -11.18
C VAL A 978 10.57 -32.84 -9.88
N THR A 979 9.48 -32.98 -9.12
CA THR A 979 9.34 -33.84 -7.94
C THR A 979 8.17 -34.82 -8.16
N PRO A 980 7.99 -35.86 -7.33
CA PRO A 980 6.89 -36.81 -7.49
C PRO A 980 5.49 -36.19 -7.39
N PRO A 981 4.48 -36.79 -8.07
CA PRO A 981 3.09 -36.38 -7.92
C PRO A 981 2.58 -36.69 -6.52
N ARG A 982 1.80 -35.76 -5.95
CA ARG A 982 1.18 -35.87 -4.63
C ARG A 982 -0.29 -35.50 -4.66
N LEU A 983 -1.03 -36.03 -3.68
CA LEU A 983 -2.46 -35.82 -3.51
C LEU A 983 -2.74 -35.08 -2.17
N PRO A 984 -2.58 -33.76 -2.15
CA PRO A 984 -2.45 -32.97 -0.94
C PRO A 984 -3.68 -32.94 -0.05
N GLN A 985 -3.43 -32.84 1.26
CA GLN A 985 -4.43 -32.49 2.26
C GLN A 985 -4.40 -30.98 2.53
N MET A 986 -5.55 -30.33 2.33
CA MET A 986 -5.67 -28.89 2.47
C MET A 986 -6.48 -28.48 3.70
N ARG A 987 -6.04 -27.40 4.35
CA ARG A 987 -6.81 -26.60 5.30
C ARG A 987 -6.92 -25.16 4.79
N THR A 988 -7.84 -24.37 5.31
CA THR A 988 -7.87 -22.95 4.91
C THR A 988 -6.75 -22.17 5.60
N LEU A 989 -6.30 -21.06 5.00
CA LEU A 989 -5.33 -20.17 5.64
C LEU A 989 -5.84 -19.66 6.98
N GLN A 990 -7.14 -19.37 7.09
CA GLN A 990 -7.75 -18.99 8.37
C GLN A 990 -7.65 -20.10 9.43
N ASP A 991 -7.73 -21.38 9.04
CA ASP A 991 -7.58 -22.50 9.98
C ASP A 991 -6.13 -22.72 10.41
N VAL A 992 -5.17 -22.47 9.51
CA VAL A 992 -3.73 -22.66 9.76
C VAL A 992 -3.15 -21.50 10.58
N VAL A 993 -3.34 -20.27 10.12
CA VAL A 993 -2.76 -19.06 10.73
C VAL A 993 -3.60 -18.55 11.90
N GLY A 994 -4.93 -18.66 11.80
CA GLY A 994 -5.85 -18.10 12.79
C GLY A 994 -5.89 -16.58 12.82
N SER A 995 -6.27 -16.04 13.98
CA SER A 995 -6.47 -14.59 14.22
C SER A 995 -5.72 -14.07 15.45
N THR A 996 -4.86 -14.89 16.05
CA THR A 996 -4.11 -14.56 17.27
C THR A 996 -2.61 -14.50 17.03
N ALA A 997 -2.09 -15.36 16.15
CA ALA A 997 -0.70 -15.36 15.76
C ALA A 997 -0.32 -13.98 15.16
N PRO A 998 0.86 -13.44 15.50
CA PRO A 998 1.38 -12.24 14.85
C PRO A 998 1.78 -12.57 13.41
N VAL A 999 1.28 -11.79 12.47
CA VAL A 999 1.51 -11.96 11.03
C VAL A 999 2.10 -10.68 10.46
N HIS A 1000 3.11 -10.78 9.61
CA HIS A 1000 3.47 -9.70 8.71
C HIS A 1000 2.56 -9.77 7.48
N VAL A 1001 1.50 -8.98 7.47
CA VAL A 1001 0.65 -8.84 6.27
C VAL A 1001 1.18 -7.68 5.45
N ASP A 1002 1.70 -7.98 4.27
CA ASP A 1002 2.25 -6.96 3.36
C ASP A 1002 1.21 -5.87 3.05
N TRP A 1003 1.69 -4.66 2.77
CA TRP A 1003 0.84 -3.47 2.81
C TRP A 1003 -0.29 -3.42 1.77
N THR A 1004 -0.22 -4.17 0.69
CA THR A 1004 -1.30 -4.30 -0.30
C THR A 1004 -2.41 -5.26 0.15
N SER A 1005 -2.10 -6.18 1.07
CA SER A 1005 -2.90 -7.34 1.45
C SER A 1005 -3.77 -7.14 2.70
N GLY A 1006 -3.53 -6.08 3.49
CA GLY A 1006 -4.21 -5.88 4.79
C GLY A 1006 -5.75 -5.90 4.77
N LEU A 1007 -6.40 -5.28 3.76
CA LEU A 1007 -7.88 -5.29 3.65
C LEU A 1007 -8.43 -6.60 3.07
N VAL A 1008 -7.58 -7.41 2.46
CA VAL A 1008 -7.88 -8.73 1.87
C VAL A 1008 -7.83 -9.83 2.92
N PHE A 1009 -6.93 -9.69 3.90
CA PHE A 1009 -6.73 -10.57 5.06
C PHE A 1009 -7.07 -9.84 6.38
N PRO A 1010 -8.33 -9.39 6.55
CA PRO A 1010 -8.70 -8.53 7.69
C PRO A 1010 -8.66 -9.26 9.04
N CYS A 1011 -8.81 -10.59 9.07
CA CYS A 1011 -8.87 -11.39 10.30
C CYS A 1011 -7.50 -11.73 10.89
N GLN A 1012 -6.45 -11.76 10.07
CA GLN A 1012 -5.09 -11.99 10.53
C GLN A 1012 -4.66 -10.78 11.38
N ARG A 1013 -3.97 -11.05 12.49
CA ARG A 1013 -3.51 -10.00 13.41
C ARG A 1013 -2.12 -9.57 12.97
N PRO A 1014 -1.92 -8.32 12.53
CA PRO A 1014 -0.58 -7.83 12.26
C PRO A 1014 0.27 -7.89 13.54
N PHE A 1015 1.56 -8.18 13.41
CA PHE A 1015 2.47 -8.07 14.55
C PHE A 1015 2.45 -6.64 15.10
N THR A 1016 2.59 -6.49 16.42
CA THR A 1016 2.59 -5.18 17.06
C THR A 1016 3.99 -4.74 17.44
N HIS A 1017 4.09 -3.55 17.99
CA HIS A 1017 5.32 -3.08 18.60
C HIS A 1017 5.02 -2.18 19.78
N HIS A 1018 5.93 -2.19 20.74
CA HIS A 1018 5.82 -1.41 21.96
C HIS A 1018 7.22 -0.98 22.40
N ASP A 1019 7.34 0.26 22.89
CA ASP A 1019 8.60 0.81 23.39
C ASP A 1019 9.82 0.73 22.43
N GLY A 1020 9.56 0.68 21.12
CA GLY A 1020 10.59 0.59 20.07
C GLY A 1020 10.98 -0.84 19.67
N VAL A 1021 10.41 -1.86 20.30
CA VAL A 1021 10.65 -3.28 20.02
C VAL A 1021 9.43 -3.90 19.32
N ALA A 1022 9.66 -4.61 18.21
CA ALA A 1022 8.62 -5.33 17.50
C ALA A 1022 8.36 -6.73 18.10
N GLU A 1023 7.11 -7.17 18.01
CA GLU A 1023 6.73 -8.56 18.24
C GLU A 1023 7.19 -9.41 17.04
N LEU A 1024 7.72 -10.62 17.28
CA LEU A 1024 8.15 -11.50 16.21
C LEU A 1024 6.94 -12.08 15.45
N PRO A 1025 6.78 -11.81 14.15
CA PRO A 1025 5.78 -12.48 13.33
C PRO A 1025 6.14 -13.94 13.13
N GLN A 1026 5.12 -14.79 13.11
CA GLN A 1026 5.26 -16.23 12.81
C GLN A 1026 4.96 -16.55 11.35
N TRP A 1027 4.29 -15.63 10.67
CA TRP A 1027 3.83 -15.79 9.30
C TRP A 1027 4.02 -14.49 8.53
N ARG A 1028 4.28 -14.59 7.24
CA ARG A 1028 4.17 -13.48 6.29
C ARG A 1028 3.16 -13.81 5.20
N ILE A 1029 2.34 -12.82 4.84
CA ILE A 1029 1.40 -12.92 3.72
C ILE A 1029 1.77 -11.84 2.71
N GLU A 1030 2.25 -12.28 1.55
CA GLU A 1030 2.69 -11.40 0.47
C GLU A 1030 1.80 -11.53 -0.77
N PRO A 1031 1.71 -10.51 -1.64
CA PRO A 1031 0.98 -10.59 -2.90
C PRO A 1031 1.74 -11.44 -3.94
N GLY A 1032 1.10 -11.72 -5.08
CA GLY A 1032 1.73 -12.48 -6.18
C GLY A 1032 3.00 -11.82 -6.72
N ALA A 1033 3.80 -12.59 -7.45
CA ALA A 1033 5.15 -12.24 -7.89
C ALA A 1033 5.23 -10.93 -8.69
N ASP A 1034 4.21 -10.64 -9.50
CA ASP A 1034 4.08 -9.39 -10.27
C ASP A 1034 4.13 -8.12 -9.39
N LEU A 1035 3.75 -8.26 -8.10
CA LEU A 1035 3.66 -7.16 -7.15
C LEU A 1035 4.62 -7.33 -5.95
N SER A 1036 5.06 -8.55 -5.62
CA SER A 1036 5.88 -8.83 -4.43
C SER A 1036 7.17 -8.02 -4.43
N ALA A 1037 7.92 -7.95 -5.54
CA ALA A 1037 9.15 -7.14 -5.61
C ALA A 1037 8.91 -5.65 -5.28
N ALA A 1038 7.88 -5.04 -5.88
CA ALA A 1038 7.52 -3.64 -5.61
C ALA A 1038 7.07 -3.40 -4.17
N VAL A 1039 6.38 -4.39 -3.58
CA VAL A 1039 5.88 -4.34 -2.21
C VAL A 1039 7.00 -4.53 -1.19
N SER A 1040 7.88 -5.49 -1.42
CA SER A 1040 9.07 -5.77 -0.63
C SER A 1040 10.05 -4.60 -0.66
N ALA A 1041 10.31 -4.01 -1.85
CA ALA A 1041 11.15 -2.81 -2.00
C ALA A 1041 10.65 -1.61 -1.19
N TRP A 1042 9.34 -1.50 -0.97
CA TRP A 1042 8.78 -0.42 -0.15
C TRP A 1042 9.12 -0.58 1.35
N GLN A 1043 9.27 -1.81 1.82
CA GLN A 1043 9.38 -2.16 3.24
C GLN A 1043 10.69 -2.86 3.60
N ASP A 1044 11.69 -2.70 2.74
CA ASP A 1044 13.03 -3.27 2.82
C ASP A 1044 13.93 -2.58 3.86
N ALA A 1045 15.19 -3.01 3.92
CA ALA A 1045 16.19 -2.44 4.82
C ALA A 1045 16.55 -0.99 4.49
N PHE A 1046 16.59 -0.62 3.21
CA PHE A 1046 16.90 0.75 2.78
C PHE A 1046 15.79 1.72 3.17
N GLY A 1047 14.53 1.31 3.00
CA GLY A 1047 13.36 2.07 3.43
C GLY A 1047 13.15 2.12 4.94
N GLY A 1048 13.85 1.31 5.71
CA GLY A 1048 13.66 1.17 7.16
C GLY A 1048 12.34 0.49 7.52
N GLY A 1049 11.88 -0.45 6.69
CA GLY A 1049 10.66 -1.22 6.92
C GLY A 1049 10.91 -2.52 7.70
N PRO A 1050 9.87 -3.33 7.95
CA PRO A 1050 10.02 -4.56 8.73
C PRO A 1050 10.92 -5.63 8.10
N ILE A 1051 10.97 -5.74 6.76
CA ILE A 1051 11.79 -6.78 6.09
C ILE A 1051 13.27 -6.64 6.47
N GLY A 1052 13.77 -5.42 6.73
CA GLY A 1052 15.19 -5.26 7.04
C GLY A 1052 15.62 -5.74 8.43
N TRP A 1053 14.71 -5.94 9.40
CA TRP A 1053 15.06 -6.68 10.62
C TRP A 1053 14.60 -8.15 10.54
N GLU A 1054 13.55 -8.46 9.77
CA GLU A 1054 13.13 -9.84 9.54
C GLU A 1054 14.21 -10.64 8.81
N GLN A 1055 14.79 -10.12 7.72
CA GLN A 1055 15.84 -10.79 6.92
C GLN A 1055 17.08 -11.21 7.71
N VAL A 1056 17.38 -10.55 8.83
CA VAL A 1056 18.53 -10.90 9.68
C VAL A 1056 18.12 -11.67 10.92
N LEU A 1057 16.84 -11.86 11.20
CA LEU A 1057 16.36 -12.48 12.43
C LEU A 1057 15.52 -13.74 12.18
N LEU A 1058 14.80 -13.79 11.07
CA LEU A 1058 13.82 -14.81 10.73
C LEU A 1058 14.16 -15.39 9.36
N GLU A 1059 14.18 -16.71 9.28
CA GLU A 1059 14.26 -17.48 8.06
C GLU A 1059 12.85 -17.69 7.48
N PRO A 1060 12.59 -17.23 6.24
CA PRO A 1060 11.30 -17.40 5.59
C PRO A 1060 11.22 -18.72 4.81
N THR A 1061 10.17 -19.50 5.06
CA THR A 1061 9.85 -20.73 4.31
C THR A 1061 8.45 -20.64 3.73
N ALA A 1062 8.31 -20.60 2.41
CA ALA A 1062 7.00 -20.57 1.75
C ALA A 1062 6.27 -21.90 1.95
N LEU A 1063 4.94 -21.86 2.15
CA LEU A 1063 4.07 -23.03 2.14
C LEU A 1063 3.39 -23.16 0.77
N ALA A 1064 3.09 -24.40 0.38
CA ALA A 1064 2.30 -24.65 -0.82
C ALA A 1064 0.84 -24.20 -0.60
N THR A 1065 0.41 -23.20 -1.37
CA THR A 1065 -0.91 -22.58 -1.22
C THR A 1065 -1.65 -22.40 -2.55
N TYR A 1066 -2.98 -22.46 -2.49
CA TYR A 1066 -3.83 -22.53 -3.67
C TYR A 1066 -5.12 -21.73 -3.46
N LEU A 1067 -5.49 -20.91 -4.44
CA LEU A 1067 -6.76 -20.17 -4.40
C LEU A 1067 -7.92 -21.09 -4.81
N LYS A 1068 -8.86 -21.31 -3.89
CA LYS A 1068 -10.05 -22.16 -4.12
C LYS A 1068 -10.88 -21.60 -5.28
N GLY A 1069 -11.25 -22.47 -6.21
CA GLY A 1069 -12.11 -22.11 -7.36
C GLY A 1069 -11.39 -21.35 -8.48
N ASP A 1070 -10.14 -20.96 -8.30
CA ASP A 1070 -9.28 -20.38 -9.35
C ASP A 1070 -7.83 -20.79 -9.13
N VAL A 1071 -7.58 -22.10 -9.30
CA VAL A 1071 -6.29 -22.70 -8.97
C VAL A 1071 -5.17 -22.31 -9.93
N GLY A 1072 -5.46 -21.67 -11.07
CA GLY A 1072 -4.43 -21.16 -11.97
C GLY A 1072 -3.91 -19.77 -11.60
N ARG A 1073 -4.50 -19.11 -10.59
CA ARG A 1073 -4.13 -17.76 -10.21
C ARG A 1073 -3.01 -17.73 -9.19
N ASP A 1074 -1.99 -16.93 -9.47
CA ASP A 1074 -1.07 -16.45 -8.45
C ASP A 1074 -1.80 -15.42 -7.58
N TRP A 1075 -2.14 -15.84 -6.36
CA TRP A 1075 -2.78 -14.97 -5.37
C TRP A 1075 -1.76 -14.22 -4.52
N GLY A 1076 -0.52 -14.73 -4.47
CA GLY A 1076 0.47 -14.45 -3.43
C GLY A 1076 0.99 -15.71 -2.76
N SER A 1077 1.68 -15.50 -1.65
CA SER A 1077 2.31 -16.57 -0.89
C SER A 1077 2.03 -16.42 0.62
N LEU A 1078 2.16 -17.55 1.32
CA LEU A 1078 2.16 -17.64 2.77
C LEU A 1078 3.51 -18.20 3.18
N GLU A 1079 4.27 -17.45 3.96
CA GLU A 1079 5.56 -17.87 4.49
C GLU A 1079 5.44 -18.13 5.98
N ARG A 1080 6.05 -19.22 6.46
CA ARG A 1080 6.36 -19.42 7.87
C ARG A 1080 7.68 -18.71 8.17
N LEU A 1081 7.73 -17.97 9.27
CA LEU A 1081 8.92 -17.27 9.72
C LEU A 1081 9.46 -17.96 10.96
N VAL A 1082 10.68 -18.49 10.87
CA VAL A 1082 11.36 -19.21 11.96
C VAL A 1082 12.58 -18.42 12.40
N PRO A 1083 12.79 -18.13 13.69
CA PRO A 1083 14.00 -17.45 14.14
C PRO A 1083 15.26 -18.24 13.82
N TYR A 1084 16.28 -17.58 13.28
CA TYR A 1084 17.60 -18.18 13.14
C TYR A 1084 18.14 -18.65 14.49
N ASP A 1085 18.92 -19.73 14.48
CA ASP A 1085 19.55 -20.35 15.66
C ASP A 1085 18.53 -20.80 16.75
N ASP A 1086 17.25 -20.98 16.41
CA ASP A 1086 16.13 -21.34 17.32
C ASP A 1086 15.95 -20.39 18.53
N VAL A 1087 16.43 -19.15 18.42
CA VAL A 1087 16.38 -18.18 19.52
C VAL A 1087 15.00 -17.56 19.64
N THR A 1088 14.16 -18.14 20.49
CA THR A 1088 12.76 -17.73 20.71
C THR A 1088 12.55 -16.88 21.97
N ARG A 1089 13.56 -16.78 22.85
CA ARG A 1089 13.44 -16.02 24.09
C ARG A 1089 13.46 -14.52 23.81
N HIS A 1090 12.43 -13.81 24.25
CA HIS A 1090 12.39 -12.35 24.18
C HIS A 1090 13.21 -11.70 25.29
N ALA A 1091 13.83 -10.56 25.00
CA ALA A 1091 14.51 -9.76 26.00
C ALA A 1091 13.51 -9.11 26.96
N GLU A 1092 13.83 -9.09 28.25
CA GLU A 1092 13.13 -8.25 29.22
C GLU A 1092 13.49 -6.78 28.99
N ILE A 1093 12.48 -5.95 28.74
CA ILE A 1093 12.66 -4.51 28.51
C ILE A 1093 12.43 -3.78 29.81
N THR A 1094 13.45 -3.06 30.28
CA THR A 1094 13.32 -2.20 31.46
C THR A 1094 12.81 -0.84 31.04
N THR A 1095 11.58 -0.50 31.47
CA THR A 1095 10.94 0.77 31.13
C THR A 1095 11.03 1.78 32.27
N GLY A 1096 11.16 3.06 31.92
CA GLY A 1096 11.11 4.20 32.83
C GLY A 1096 10.30 5.35 32.25
N THR A 1097 10.25 6.48 32.94
CA THR A 1097 9.56 7.69 32.44
C THR A 1097 10.47 8.91 32.61
N ALA A 1098 10.64 9.67 31.53
CA ALA A 1098 11.39 10.92 31.54
C ALA A 1098 10.57 12.06 30.92
N THR A 1099 10.43 13.18 31.64
CA THR A 1099 9.81 14.39 31.08
C THR A 1099 10.80 15.08 30.14
N ARG A 1100 10.43 15.22 28.87
CA ARG A 1100 11.23 15.86 27.81
C ARG A 1100 10.59 17.15 27.34
N SER A 1101 11.40 18.12 26.94
CA SER A 1101 10.91 19.36 26.33
C SER A 1101 10.45 19.09 24.89
N GLY A 1102 9.59 19.94 24.32
CA GLY A 1102 9.15 19.79 22.92
C GLY A 1102 10.26 20.02 21.86
N LEU A 1103 11.47 20.38 22.30
CA LEU A 1103 12.65 20.62 21.45
C LEU A 1103 13.77 19.59 21.67
N TRP A 1104 13.61 18.67 22.62
CA TRP A 1104 14.63 17.68 22.95
C TRP A 1104 14.75 16.60 21.86
N ALA A 1105 15.98 16.19 21.56
CA ALA A 1105 16.29 15.04 20.73
C ALA A 1105 17.39 14.21 21.42
N PRO A 1106 17.31 12.87 21.44
CA PRO A 1106 18.34 12.02 22.03
C PRO A 1106 19.58 11.92 21.13
N ALA A 1107 19.38 11.59 19.87
CA ALA A 1107 20.40 11.37 18.85
C ALA A 1107 19.79 11.63 17.45
N PRO A 1108 20.59 11.88 16.39
CA PRO A 1108 20.09 11.81 15.02
C PRO A 1108 19.52 10.41 14.71
N ILE A 1109 18.59 10.34 13.76
CA ILE A 1109 18.09 9.05 13.25
C ILE A 1109 19.04 8.60 12.15
N ARG A 1110 19.52 7.35 12.24
CA ARG A 1110 20.31 6.72 11.19
C ARG A 1110 19.39 6.33 10.03
N HIS A 1111 19.62 6.88 8.85
CA HIS A 1111 18.82 6.62 7.64
C HIS A 1111 19.66 6.78 6.38
#